data_AF-A0A1Q7CXP0-F1
#
_entry.id   AF-A0A1Q7CXP0-F1
#
_cell.length_a   1.000
_cell.length_b   1.000
_cell.length_c   1.000
_cell.angle_alpha   90.00
_cell.angle_beta   90.00
_cell.angle_gamma   90.00
#
_symmetry.space_group_name_H-M   'P 1'
#
loop_
_entity.id
_entity.type
_entity.pdbx_description
1 polymer ?
#
loop_
_entity_poly.entity_id
_entity_poly.type
_entity_poly.pdbx_seq_one_letter_code
_entity_poly.pdbx_strand_id
1 'polypeptide(L)'
;MTTADLVFGGCLLVGGGLLLLTLIFDDLFGGFLNAIHVGFDLGGVSPTPMLLGFLAMFGIGGLLGIHSFGVGVGLATLIAVFVGLIGAGVVFGSFKALRQAESSSTFSLQDMVGSTGRVSVTIPASLPPKEHGPMPSLLTSTPFLVAAAVIVLVLLIAFVASRYHVAGANEALIVAGSRGAKVRDERGQVVAQPGDKGVKVVVGGGTFIRPLLDRVGKLKLTARQISVQLTDAVTSQGIKVQVQGVATFKIGRDVESLRNAAERFLDAKPEQVDSIVKNVLEGSLRSIVGTLTIEELIRDRQKLLQQVQDAAKGDLATSGLQIDAFTIQSFSDESNYIELLGQQSVATVSRDARMAKASTDQEAAVREAEAQQIKINAARDVSLREAETRTQVQAAQARADQAGPLAQAEATQEVVRKQTELAQLEADRKEKELLSTTVKPAAAEAQAVIARAEGAKRAQIAAAEADAETTRLEGGAEAQIVLTKGEAEAKALAMRADAYKQFNEAAIIQTVLAALPDIVRAAAEPMSHIDSLTVMSADGASEIVRNATRAMIESTTAIKGLTGLDVPNLVGGALGRGFGERLRTGEGNGDASAGSSAERISQIAGEGLTALKAQSAQHAAAAKADAEDVVAKAHAEAERVKEAAEKAGAVIESKAAATAAKAAPTDSNVKQWAKWMADQLHQVPDIKAFGALRLRDLEAKGPVAARSMWATAKAALSQEYGNVTIDDLIAQFQGRKP
;
A
#
# COMPACT_ATOMS: atom_id res chain seq x y z
N MET A 1 54.36 -31.38 -3.72
CA MET A 1 54.85 -32.51 -2.89
C MET A 1 53.80 -32.82 -1.86
N THR A 2 53.19 -34.00 -1.96
CA THR A 2 52.30 -34.55 -0.93
C THR A 2 53.11 -34.96 0.29
N THR A 3 52.46 -35.14 1.44
CA THR A 3 53.11 -35.70 2.63
C THR A 3 53.72 -37.08 2.36
N ALA A 4 53.09 -37.88 1.48
CA ALA A 4 53.63 -39.16 1.04
C ALA A 4 54.94 -39.00 0.22
N ASP A 5 55.03 -38.00 -0.67
CA ASP A 5 56.27 -37.73 -1.43
C ASP A 5 57.45 -37.40 -0.51
N LEU A 6 57.19 -36.64 0.56
CA LEU A 6 58.23 -36.28 1.54
C LEU A 6 58.69 -37.49 2.34
N VAL A 7 57.78 -38.40 2.69
CA VAL A 7 58.11 -39.63 3.42
C VAL A 7 58.92 -40.59 2.55
N PHE A 8 58.43 -40.93 1.34
CA PHE A 8 59.15 -41.86 0.46
C PHE A 8 60.45 -41.27 -0.09
N GLY A 9 60.46 -39.98 -0.44
CA GLY A 9 61.68 -39.27 -0.83
C GLY A 9 62.69 -39.18 0.31
N GLY A 10 62.23 -38.97 1.54
CA GLY A 10 63.07 -39.03 2.74
C GLY A 10 63.68 -40.41 2.96
N CYS A 11 62.89 -41.48 2.85
CA CYS A 11 63.38 -42.86 2.95
C CYS A 11 64.44 -43.19 1.88
N LEU A 12 64.24 -42.74 0.64
CA LEU A 12 65.22 -42.92 -0.44
C LEU A 12 66.53 -42.18 -0.17
N LEU A 13 66.46 -40.90 0.18
CA LEU A 13 67.66 -40.09 0.44
C LEU A 13 68.43 -40.59 1.66
N VAL A 14 67.73 -40.89 2.76
CA VAL A 14 68.35 -41.41 3.98
C VAL A 14 68.89 -42.82 3.74
N GLY A 15 68.06 -43.74 3.26
CA GLY A 15 68.46 -45.14 3.03
C GLY A 15 69.58 -45.27 2.00
N GLY A 16 69.43 -44.64 0.83
CA GLY A 16 70.42 -44.65 -0.23
C GLY A 16 71.71 -43.92 0.16
N GLY A 17 71.59 -42.77 0.83
CA GLY A 17 72.73 -41.99 1.31
C GLY A 17 73.55 -42.75 2.35
N LEU A 18 72.89 -43.38 3.34
CA LEU A 18 73.57 -44.19 4.34
C LEU A 18 74.18 -45.46 3.74
N LEU A 19 73.50 -46.11 2.80
CA LEU A 19 74.03 -47.30 2.11
C LEU A 19 75.32 -46.95 1.33
N LEU A 20 75.30 -45.83 0.58
CA LEU A 20 76.47 -45.35 -0.15
C LEU A 20 77.61 -44.97 0.83
N LEU A 21 77.27 -44.32 1.94
CA LEU A 21 78.23 -44.01 2.99
C LEU A 21 78.85 -45.26 3.62
N THR A 22 78.06 -46.31 3.86
CA THR A 22 78.58 -47.59 4.38
C THR A 22 79.52 -48.28 3.39
N LEU A 23 79.26 -48.18 2.09
CA LEU A 23 80.16 -48.74 1.06
C LEU A 23 81.48 -47.96 0.94
N ILE A 24 81.49 -46.65 1.21
CA ILE A 24 82.70 -45.81 1.12
C ILE A 24 83.54 -45.88 2.41
N PHE A 25 82.90 -45.96 3.57
CA PHE A 25 83.54 -45.82 4.89
C PHE A 25 83.37 -47.09 5.76
N ASP A 26 83.62 -48.26 5.16
CA ASP A 26 83.36 -49.59 5.72
C ASP A 26 83.90 -49.74 7.16
N ASP A 27 85.13 -49.29 7.43
CA ASP A 27 85.77 -49.38 8.75
C ASP A 27 85.27 -48.36 9.80
N LEU A 28 84.79 -47.18 9.38
CA LEU A 28 84.47 -46.08 10.30
C LEU A 28 83.02 -46.10 10.76
N PHE A 29 82.11 -46.47 9.87
CA PHE A 29 80.68 -46.54 10.14
C PHE A 29 80.21 -47.93 10.57
N GLY A 30 80.90 -48.99 10.12
CA GLY A 30 80.62 -50.37 10.51
C GLY A 30 80.69 -50.56 12.02
N GLY A 31 81.72 -50.02 12.67
CA GLY A 31 81.89 -50.10 14.13
C GLY A 31 80.83 -49.35 14.95
N PHE A 32 80.40 -48.16 14.49
CA PHE A 32 79.38 -47.36 15.17
C PHE A 32 77.98 -47.98 15.05
N LEU A 33 77.63 -48.52 13.87
CA LEU A 33 76.34 -49.18 13.66
C LEU A 33 76.28 -50.59 14.27
N ASN A 34 77.42 -51.30 14.39
CA ASN A 34 77.49 -52.55 15.15
C ASN A 34 77.22 -52.35 16.64
N ALA A 35 77.53 -51.17 17.21
CA ALA A 35 77.28 -50.89 18.63
C ALA A 35 75.78 -50.78 18.98
N ILE A 36 74.90 -50.60 17.98
CA ILE A 36 73.44 -50.46 18.15
C ILE A 36 72.72 -51.80 17.91
N HIS A 37 73.43 -52.90 17.65
CA HIS A 37 72.80 -54.18 17.31
C HIS A 37 72.16 -54.88 18.51
N VAL A 38 70.88 -55.26 18.32
CA VAL A 38 70.26 -56.42 18.96
C VAL A 38 70.84 -57.65 18.25
N GLY A 39 71.55 -58.52 18.97
CA GLY A 39 72.41 -59.59 18.42
C GLY A 39 71.72 -60.69 17.60
N PHE A 40 71.22 -60.35 16.41
CA PHE A 40 70.54 -61.25 15.49
C PHE A 40 71.31 -61.28 14.16
N ASP A 41 72.12 -62.33 13.97
CA ASP A 41 72.88 -62.57 12.73
C ASP A 41 72.11 -63.57 11.85
N LEU A 42 71.63 -63.14 10.67
CA LEU A 42 70.98 -64.03 9.71
C LEU A 42 72.02 -64.55 8.73
N GLY A 43 72.40 -65.82 8.87
CA GLY A 43 73.25 -66.50 7.88
C GLY A 43 74.63 -65.88 7.72
N GLY A 44 75.14 -65.17 8.73
CA GLY A 44 76.47 -64.60 8.72
C GLY A 44 76.60 -63.25 8.01
N VAL A 45 75.50 -62.52 7.85
CA VAL A 45 75.50 -61.18 7.25
C VAL A 45 74.90 -60.22 8.28
N SER A 46 75.60 -59.11 8.55
CA SER A 46 75.08 -58.08 9.45
C SER A 46 73.75 -57.55 8.90
N PRO A 47 72.70 -57.37 9.74
CA PRO A 47 71.40 -56.90 9.27
C PRO A 47 71.41 -55.43 8.80
N THR A 48 72.46 -54.66 9.09
CA THR A 48 72.55 -53.22 8.77
C THR A 48 72.52 -52.91 7.27
N PRO A 49 73.39 -53.47 6.40
CA PRO A 49 73.28 -53.27 4.95
C PRO A 49 71.93 -53.71 4.39
N MET A 50 71.36 -54.80 4.92
CA MET A 50 70.07 -55.34 4.47
C MET A 50 68.92 -54.37 4.78
N LEU A 51 68.90 -53.77 5.97
CA LEU A 51 67.90 -52.77 6.35
C LEU A 51 68.04 -51.46 5.57
N LEU A 52 69.26 -51.03 5.29
CA LEU A 52 69.51 -49.85 4.45
C LEU A 52 69.09 -50.09 3.00
N GLY A 53 69.38 -51.29 2.47
CA GLY A 53 68.90 -51.74 1.16
C GLY A 53 67.37 -51.78 1.06
N PHE A 54 66.71 -52.30 2.10
CA PHE A 54 65.26 -52.26 2.22
C PHE A 54 64.73 -50.83 2.18
N LEU A 55 65.27 -49.93 3.00
CA LEU A 55 64.79 -48.56 3.14
C LEU A 55 64.96 -47.75 1.86
N ALA A 56 66.08 -47.93 1.16
CA ALA A 56 66.33 -47.30 -0.13
C ALA A 56 65.32 -47.78 -1.20
N MET A 57 65.14 -49.10 -1.34
CA MET A 57 64.22 -49.67 -2.33
C MET A 57 62.74 -49.44 -1.98
N PHE A 58 62.41 -49.33 -0.70
CA PHE A 58 61.09 -48.92 -0.22
C PHE A 58 60.77 -47.48 -0.66
N GLY A 59 61.72 -46.55 -0.51
CA GLY A 59 61.57 -45.17 -1.00
C GLY A 59 61.35 -45.10 -2.52
N ILE A 60 62.13 -45.87 -3.29
CA ILE A 60 61.98 -45.95 -4.76
C ILE A 60 60.63 -46.54 -5.13
N GLY A 61 60.24 -47.67 -4.54
CA GLY A 61 58.97 -48.35 -4.83
C GLY A 61 57.75 -47.49 -4.51
N GLY A 62 57.79 -46.73 -3.41
CA GLY A 62 56.71 -45.81 -3.02
C GLY A 62 56.57 -44.62 -3.97
N LEU A 63 57.69 -43.99 -4.36
CA LEU A 63 57.69 -42.91 -5.34
C LEU A 63 57.22 -43.38 -6.72
N LEU A 64 57.69 -44.55 -7.17
CA LEU A 64 57.29 -45.14 -8.44
C LEU A 64 55.79 -45.49 -8.44
N GLY A 65 55.29 -46.02 -7.32
CA GLY A 65 53.87 -46.30 -7.12
C GLY A 65 52.99 -45.06 -7.31
N ILE A 66 53.34 -43.96 -6.64
CA ILE A 66 52.54 -42.72 -6.72
C ILE A 66 52.70 -42.04 -8.10
N HIS A 67 53.92 -41.89 -8.61
CA HIS A 67 54.17 -41.04 -9.79
C HIS A 67 54.05 -41.79 -11.11
N SER A 68 54.47 -43.05 -11.17
CA SER A 68 54.47 -43.82 -12.42
C SER A 68 53.19 -44.63 -12.61
N PHE A 69 52.63 -45.20 -11.53
CA PHE A 69 51.41 -46.00 -11.60
C PHE A 69 50.15 -45.24 -11.19
N GLY A 70 50.27 -44.02 -10.64
CA GLY A 70 49.13 -43.18 -10.24
C GLY A 70 48.28 -43.81 -9.13
N VAL A 71 48.83 -44.75 -8.37
CA VAL A 71 48.07 -45.50 -7.37
C VAL A 71 47.99 -44.72 -6.05
N GLY A 72 46.89 -44.89 -5.33
CA GLY A 72 46.69 -44.25 -4.03
C GLY A 72 47.77 -44.65 -3.01
N VAL A 73 47.98 -43.81 -2.00
CA VAL A 73 49.05 -43.96 -1.00
C VAL A 73 49.07 -45.35 -0.35
N GLY A 74 47.90 -45.93 -0.06
CA GLY A 74 47.79 -47.26 0.54
C GLY A 74 48.23 -48.42 -0.38
N LEU A 75 48.08 -48.30 -1.70
CA LEU A 75 48.61 -49.30 -2.63
C LEU A 75 50.09 -49.06 -2.90
N ALA A 76 50.51 -47.79 -2.97
CA ALA A 76 51.91 -47.41 -3.13
C ALA A 76 52.78 -47.91 -1.97
N THR A 77 52.28 -47.90 -0.72
CA THR A 77 53.00 -48.49 0.43
C THR A 77 53.16 -49.99 0.30
N LEU A 78 52.16 -50.73 -0.21
CA LEU A 78 52.28 -52.18 -0.41
C LEU A 78 53.32 -52.52 -1.49
N ILE A 79 53.32 -51.77 -2.60
CA ILE A 79 54.34 -51.89 -3.65
C ILE A 79 55.72 -51.56 -3.07
N ALA A 80 55.82 -50.50 -2.26
CA ALA A 80 57.06 -50.12 -1.59
C ALA A 80 57.61 -51.22 -0.67
N VAL A 81 56.76 -51.87 0.14
CA VAL A 81 57.19 -52.98 1.00
C VAL A 81 57.70 -54.15 0.15
N PHE A 82 56.98 -54.52 -0.91
CA PHE A 82 57.38 -55.62 -1.79
C PHE A 82 58.73 -55.36 -2.47
N VAL A 83 58.90 -54.16 -3.05
CA VAL A 83 60.16 -53.74 -3.69
C VAL A 83 61.29 -53.61 -2.65
N GLY A 84 60.99 -53.13 -1.44
CA GLY A 84 61.92 -53.10 -0.32
C GLY A 84 62.44 -54.48 0.06
N LEU A 85 61.57 -55.49 0.17
CA LEU A 85 61.96 -56.87 0.49
C LEU A 85 62.86 -57.47 -0.60
N ILE A 86 62.58 -57.19 -1.87
CA ILE A 86 63.45 -57.58 -2.98
C ILE A 86 64.83 -56.91 -2.83
N GLY A 87 64.86 -55.61 -2.55
CA GLY A 87 66.10 -54.85 -2.29
C GLY A 87 66.94 -55.45 -1.17
N ALA A 88 66.31 -55.78 -0.04
CA ALA A 88 66.94 -56.46 1.08
C ALA A 88 67.55 -57.82 0.67
N GLY A 89 66.80 -58.60 -0.12
CA GLY A 89 67.24 -59.90 -0.64
C GLY A 89 68.44 -59.81 -1.59
N VAL A 90 68.46 -58.79 -2.46
CA VAL A 90 69.61 -58.54 -3.36
C VAL A 90 70.86 -58.20 -2.55
N VAL A 91 70.75 -57.28 -1.59
CA VAL A 91 71.89 -56.90 -0.73
C VAL A 91 72.39 -58.11 0.07
N PHE A 92 71.48 -58.89 0.66
CA PHE A 92 71.83 -60.13 1.35
C PHE A 92 72.56 -61.11 0.43
N GLY A 93 72.08 -61.32 -0.80
CA GLY A 93 72.71 -62.19 -1.79
C GLY A 93 74.11 -61.72 -2.19
N SER A 94 74.29 -60.42 -2.41
CA SER A 94 75.59 -59.82 -2.75
C SER A 94 76.61 -59.97 -1.63
N PHE A 95 76.22 -59.68 -0.39
CA PHE A 95 77.12 -59.83 0.77
C PHE A 95 77.41 -61.30 1.08
N LYS A 96 76.42 -62.19 0.93
CA LYS A 96 76.63 -63.63 1.05
C LYS A 96 77.61 -64.15 -0.01
N ALA A 97 77.51 -63.68 -1.26
CA ALA A 97 78.42 -64.06 -2.33
C ALA A 97 79.84 -63.50 -2.11
N LEU A 98 79.96 -62.26 -1.64
CA LEU A 98 81.25 -61.66 -1.25
C LEU A 98 81.91 -62.44 -0.11
N ARG A 99 81.15 -62.83 0.91
CA ARG A 99 81.66 -63.64 2.02
C ARG A 99 82.05 -65.05 1.59
N GLN A 100 81.36 -65.62 0.60
CA GLN A 100 81.74 -66.91 0.02
C GLN A 100 83.01 -66.84 -0.82
N ALA A 101 83.39 -65.64 -1.29
CA ALA A 101 84.65 -65.37 -1.98
C ALA A 101 85.82 -65.06 -1.03
N GLU A 102 85.56 -64.74 0.24
CA GLU A 102 86.58 -64.80 1.29
C GLU A 102 86.89 -66.28 1.58
N SER A 103 88.02 -66.76 1.06
CA SER A 103 88.50 -68.11 1.36
C SER A 103 88.69 -68.27 2.88
N SER A 104 87.78 -69.00 3.52
CA SER A 104 88.01 -69.53 4.86
C SER A 104 89.02 -70.69 4.80
N SER A 105 90.26 -70.37 4.49
CA SER A 105 91.40 -71.20 4.86
C SER A 105 92.32 -70.35 5.73
N THR A 106 91.86 -70.06 6.95
CA THR A 106 92.80 -69.85 8.04
C THR A 106 93.51 -71.18 8.22
N PHE A 107 94.66 -71.31 7.56
CA PHE A 107 95.52 -72.48 7.65
C PHE A 107 95.85 -72.68 9.14
N SER A 108 95.32 -73.74 9.74
CA SER A 108 95.63 -74.04 11.14
C SER A 108 97.07 -74.53 11.18
N LEU A 109 97.92 -73.87 11.97
CA LEU A 109 99.30 -74.31 12.22
C LEU A 109 99.38 -75.75 12.78
N GLN A 110 98.27 -76.29 13.29
CA GLN A 110 98.14 -77.66 13.78
C GLN A 110 98.13 -78.69 12.64
N ASP A 111 97.73 -78.30 11.42
CA ASP A 111 97.72 -79.19 10.24
C ASP A 111 99.11 -79.30 9.58
N MET A 112 100.11 -78.53 10.04
CA MET A 112 101.50 -78.57 9.56
C MET A 112 102.46 -79.37 10.43
N VAL A 113 102.00 -79.98 11.52
CA VAL A 113 102.88 -80.74 12.43
C VAL A 113 103.44 -81.96 11.71
N GLY A 114 104.73 -81.89 11.35
CA GLY A 114 105.46 -82.93 10.61
C GLY A 114 105.89 -82.54 9.19
N SER A 115 105.46 -81.39 8.68
CA SER A 115 105.87 -80.89 7.37
C SER A 115 107.13 -80.00 7.44
N THR A 116 108.04 -80.14 6.48
CA THR A 116 109.27 -79.33 6.42
C THR A 116 108.99 -78.01 5.68
N GLY A 117 108.91 -76.90 6.43
CA GLY A 117 108.80 -75.54 5.90
C GLY A 117 110.12 -74.77 5.98
N ARG A 118 110.42 -73.95 4.97
CA ARG A 118 111.58 -73.03 4.98
C ARG A 118 111.11 -71.65 5.43
N VAL A 119 111.63 -71.17 6.56
CA VAL A 119 111.31 -69.84 7.10
C VAL A 119 112.43 -68.87 6.69
N SER A 120 112.04 -67.83 5.94
CA SER A 120 112.90 -66.70 5.61
C SER A 120 112.67 -65.60 6.65
N VAL A 121 113.66 -65.35 7.50
CA VAL A 121 113.66 -64.20 8.42
C VAL A 121 114.67 -63.16 7.94
N THR A 122 114.21 -61.94 7.72
CA THR A 122 115.08 -60.77 7.53
C THR A 122 115.63 -60.30 8.88
N ILE A 123 116.96 -60.28 9.02
CA ILE A 123 117.67 -59.73 10.18
C ILE A 123 117.67 -58.19 10.08
N PRO A 124 117.08 -57.45 11.05
CA PRO A 124 117.13 -55.99 11.03
C PRO A 124 118.53 -55.52 11.42
N ALA A 125 119.23 -54.86 10.50
CA ALA A 125 120.45 -54.13 10.79
C ALA A 125 120.14 -52.85 11.59
N SER A 126 120.96 -52.65 12.62
CA SER A 126 121.09 -51.49 13.53
C SER A 126 120.37 -50.17 13.15
N LEU A 127 119.61 -49.64 14.11
CA LEU A 127 119.04 -48.29 14.12
C LEU A 127 120.10 -47.17 13.91
N PRO A 128 119.77 -46.15 13.08
CA PRO A 128 120.17 -44.75 13.31
C PRO A 128 119.03 -43.96 14.02
N PRO A 129 119.28 -42.75 14.54
CA PRO A 129 118.62 -42.21 15.73
C PRO A 129 117.17 -41.73 15.48
N LYS A 130 116.37 -41.75 16.55
CA LYS A 130 115.00 -41.21 16.63
C LYS A 130 114.92 -39.76 16.10
N GLU A 131 114.38 -39.58 14.92
CA GLU A 131 113.58 -38.39 14.63
C GLU A 131 112.15 -38.65 15.08
N HIS A 132 111.62 -37.78 15.94
CA HIS A 132 110.20 -37.79 16.31
C HIS A 132 109.40 -37.35 15.09
N GLY A 133 108.91 -38.32 14.29
CA GLY A 133 107.81 -38.06 13.37
C GLY A 133 106.59 -37.59 14.18
N PRO A 134 105.92 -36.48 13.79
CA PRO A 134 104.77 -36.01 14.52
C PRO A 134 103.66 -37.07 14.47
N MET A 135 103.01 -37.30 15.61
CA MET A 135 101.77 -38.08 15.71
C MET A 135 100.81 -37.67 14.58
N PRO A 136 100.02 -38.60 13.99
CA PRO A 136 99.04 -38.26 12.97
C PRO A 136 98.00 -37.31 13.57
N SER A 137 98.21 -36.03 13.37
CA SER A 137 97.41 -34.95 13.91
C SER A 137 96.20 -34.72 13.00
N LEU A 138 95.35 -35.74 12.90
CA LEU A 138 94.06 -35.67 12.18
C LEU A 138 93.11 -34.63 12.80
N LEU A 139 93.40 -34.17 14.03
CA LEU A 139 92.65 -33.12 14.73
C LEU A 139 93.12 -31.68 14.43
N THR A 140 94.24 -31.46 13.73
CA THR A 140 94.81 -30.11 13.49
C THR A 140 94.96 -29.74 12.02
N SER A 141 94.36 -30.48 11.08
CA SER A 141 94.23 -29.95 9.72
C SER A 141 93.30 -28.73 9.76
N THR A 142 93.82 -27.56 9.38
CA THR A 142 93.06 -26.31 9.26
C THR A 142 91.71 -26.48 8.53
N PRO A 143 91.53 -27.34 7.50
CA PRO A 143 90.20 -27.57 6.92
C PRO A 143 89.21 -28.26 7.87
N PHE A 144 89.67 -29.15 8.78
CA PHE A 144 88.78 -29.86 9.71
C PHE A 144 88.31 -28.94 10.85
N LEU A 145 89.19 -28.10 11.40
CA LEU A 145 88.80 -27.10 12.39
C LEU A 145 87.86 -26.04 11.80
N VAL A 146 88.07 -25.64 10.56
CA VAL A 146 87.16 -24.73 9.85
C VAL A 146 85.82 -25.42 9.57
N ALA A 147 85.81 -26.68 9.11
CA ALA A 147 84.57 -27.43 8.90
C ALA A 147 83.79 -27.64 10.21
N ALA A 148 84.47 -28.01 11.30
CA ALA A 148 83.86 -28.15 12.62
C ALA A 148 83.32 -26.80 13.14
N ALA A 149 84.06 -25.71 12.96
CA ALA A 149 83.61 -24.36 13.33
C ALA A 149 82.38 -23.92 12.50
N VAL A 150 82.35 -24.23 11.21
CA VAL A 150 81.19 -23.97 10.34
C VAL A 150 79.99 -24.81 10.77
N ILE A 151 80.17 -26.08 11.10
CA ILE A 151 79.09 -26.95 11.60
C ILE A 151 78.56 -26.42 12.94
N VAL A 152 79.42 -26.03 13.86
CA VAL A 152 79.03 -25.43 15.14
C VAL A 152 78.30 -24.11 14.92
N LEU A 153 78.77 -23.26 13.99
CA LEU A 153 78.10 -22.01 13.64
C LEU A 153 76.72 -22.26 13.03
N VAL A 154 76.58 -23.24 12.14
CA VAL A 154 75.30 -23.64 11.54
C VAL A 154 74.36 -24.20 12.62
N LEU A 155 74.86 -25.03 13.54
CA LEU A 155 74.07 -25.53 14.68
C LEU A 155 73.66 -24.42 15.63
N LEU A 156 74.52 -23.42 15.86
CA LEU A 156 74.22 -22.26 16.70
C LEU A 156 73.19 -21.35 16.04
N ILE A 157 73.31 -21.10 14.73
CA ILE A 157 72.31 -20.38 13.93
C ILE A 157 70.99 -21.15 13.93
N ALA A 158 71.01 -22.46 13.73
CA ALA A 158 69.82 -23.31 13.78
C ALA A 158 69.17 -23.30 15.18
N PHE A 159 69.98 -23.32 16.25
CA PHE A 159 69.51 -23.21 17.62
C PHE A 159 68.84 -21.86 17.89
N VAL A 160 69.46 -20.74 17.47
CA VAL A 160 68.87 -19.40 17.62
C VAL A 160 67.62 -19.24 16.76
N ALA A 161 67.65 -19.71 15.51
CA ALA A 161 66.52 -19.68 14.59
C ALA A 161 65.35 -20.52 15.13
N SER A 162 65.62 -21.68 15.74
CA SER A 162 64.59 -22.53 16.37
C SER A 162 63.88 -21.87 17.55
N ARG A 163 64.42 -20.77 18.10
CA ARG A 163 63.87 -20.05 19.27
C ARG A 163 63.13 -18.78 18.91
N TYR A 164 63.21 -18.37 17.65
CA TYR A 164 62.48 -17.23 17.14
C TYR A 164 61.14 -17.69 16.57
N HIS A 165 60.06 -17.46 17.30
CA HIS A 165 58.71 -17.73 16.81
C HIS A 165 58.08 -16.43 16.33
N VAL A 166 57.44 -16.49 15.17
CA VAL A 166 56.74 -15.36 14.55
C VAL A 166 55.24 -15.60 14.61
N ALA A 167 54.49 -14.61 15.10
CA ALA A 167 53.03 -14.63 15.07
C ALA A 167 52.55 -14.39 13.63
N GLY A 168 51.59 -15.18 13.16
CA GLY A 168 50.89 -14.87 11.92
C GLY A 168 50.03 -13.61 12.05
N ALA A 169 49.61 -13.03 10.93
CA ALA A 169 48.79 -11.81 10.93
C ALA A 169 47.43 -11.95 11.67
N ASN A 170 46.90 -13.18 11.76
CA ASN A 170 45.65 -13.51 12.44
C ASN A 170 45.87 -14.33 13.72
N GLU A 171 47.08 -14.31 14.29
CA GLU A 171 47.43 -15.04 15.50
C GLU A 171 48.07 -14.11 16.53
N ALA A 172 47.73 -14.31 17.80
CA ALA A 172 48.44 -13.73 18.93
C ALA A 172 49.27 -14.82 19.61
N LEU A 173 50.56 -14.55 19.81
CA LEU A 173 51.42 -15.38 20.63
C LEU A 173 51.33 -14.91 22.08
N ILE A 174 51.03 -15.87 22.94
CA ILE A 174 50.88 -15.66 24.37
C ILE A 174 52.01 -16.41 25.05
N VAL A 175 52.90 -15.66 25.70
CA VAL A 175 54.11 -16.18 26.34
C VAL A 175 53.96 -16.05 27.86
N ALA A 176 53.85 -17.19 28.54
CA ALA A 176 53.75 -17.29 29.99
C ALA A 176 55.12 -17.68 30.58
N GLY A 177 55.71 -16.83 31.44
CA GLY A 177 57.03 -17.04 32.02
C GLY A 177 57.47 -15.93 32.98
N SER A 178 58.55 -16.15 33.74
CA SER A 178 59.01 -15.29 34.85
C SER A 178 59.62 -13.96 34.39
N ARG A 179 58.74 -13.05 33.96
CA ARG A 179 58.80 -11.58 34.06
C ARG A 179 57.64 -11.01 33.22
N GLY A 180 56.65 -10.46 33.92
CA GLY A 180 55.53 -9.75 33.29
C GLY A 180 55.99 -8.52 32.50
N ALA A 181 55.19 -8.21 31.48
CA ALA A 181 55.14 -6.97 30.71
C ALA A 181 56.27 -6.70 29.70
N LYS A 182 55.99 -6.94 28.41
CA LYS A 182 56.00 -5.91 27.33
C LYS A 182 55.04 -6.37 26.25
N VAL A 183 53.85 -5.78 26.19
CA VAL A 183 52.90 -5.96 25.08
C VAL A 183 53.22 -4.91 24.03
N ARG A 184 53.42 -5.35 22.78
CA ARG A 184 53.69 -4.46 21.64
C ARG A 184 52.44 -4.36 20.78
N ASP A 185 52.03 -3.13 20.49
CA ASP A 185 50.93 -2.81 19.57
C ASP A 185 51.32 -3.06 18.10
N GLU A 186 50.36 -2.96 17.18
CA GLU A 186 50.53 -3.07 15.72
C GLU A 186 51.62 -2.10 15.18
N ARG A 187 51.90 -1.01 15.90
CA ARG A 187 52.96 -0.02 15.58
C ARG A 187 54.32 -0.33 16.24
N GLY A 188 54.47 -1.47 16.90
CA GLY A 188 55.68 -1.88 17.61
C GLY A 188 55.95 -1.14 18.93
N GLN A 189 55.05 -0.25 19.38
CA GLN A 189 55.19 0.48 20.64
C GLN A 189 54.75 -0.38 21.84
N VAL A 190 55.46 -0.24 22.96
CA VAL A 190 55.16 -0.98 24.19
C VAL A 190 54.04 -0.27 24.95
N VAL A 191 52.86 -0.89 25.01
CA VAL A 191 51.66 -0.30 25.66
C VAL A 191 51.53 -0.74 27.12
N ALA A 192 52.33 -1.70 27.56
CA ALA A 192 52.27 -2.22 28.93
C ALA A 192 52.99 -1.30 29.94
N GLN A 193 52.29 -0.95 31.03
CA GLN A 193 52.89 -0.27 32.18
C GLN A 193 53.73 -1.25 33.03
N PRO A 194 54.87 -0.81 33.60
CA PRO A 194 55.67 -1.65 34.49
C PRO A 194 54.90 -1.93 35.78
N GLY A 195 54.40 -3.16 35.96
CA GLY A 195 53.63 -3.56 37.15
C GLY A 195 52.51 -4.56 36.88
N ASP A 196 52.12 -4.75 35.61
CA ASP A 196 51.11 -5.72 35.24
C ASP A 196 51.60 -7.16 35.47
N LYS A 197 51.03 -7.83 36.47
CA LYS A 197 51.18 -9.27 36.69
C LYS A 197 50.42 -10.02 35.59
N GLY A 198 50.95 -10.06 34.37
CA GLY A 198 50.23 -10.59 33.21
C GLY A 198 51.13 -11.29 32.19
N VAL A 199 50.52 -12.24 31.48
CA VAL A 199 51.10 -13.01 30.38
C VAL A 199 51.53 -12.06 29.26
N LYS A 200 52.67 -12.32 28.61
CA LYS A 200 53.16 -11.47 27.51
C LYS A 200 52.38 -11.78 26.23
N VAL A 201 51.72 -10.78 25.67
CA VAL A 201 50.98 -10.88 24.41
C VAL A 201 51.78 -10.24 23.27
N VAL A 202 51.88 -10.93 22.13
CA VAL A 202 52.56 -10.45 20.92
C VAL A 202 51.64 -10.67 19.71
N VAL A 203 51.25 -9.58 19.03
CA VAL A 203 50.41 -9.59 17.83
C VAL A 203 51.24 -9.11 16.64
N GLY A 204 51.19 -9.82 15.51
CA GLY A 204 51.83 -9.38 14.27
C GLY A 204 53.36 -9.24 14.32
N GLY A 205 54.03 -9.89 15.27
CA GLY A 205 55.47 -9.77 15.49
C GLY A 205 56.12 -11.06 15.96
N GLY A 206 57.45 -11.10 15.90
CA GLY A 206 58.26 -12.20 16.42
C GLY A 206 58.70 -11.99 17.86
N THR A 207 58.79 -13.08 18.62
CA THR A 207 59.35 -13.09 19.97
C THR A 207 60.33 -14.24 20.14
N PHE A 208 61.42 -13.95 20.84
CA PHE A 208 62.37 -14.96 21.28
C PHE A 208 61.82 -15.65 22.53
N ILE A 209 61.86 -16.98 22.57
CA ILE A 209 61.33 -17.81 23.66
C ILE A 209 62.46 -18.61 24.30
N ARG A 210 62.55 -18.56 25.62
CA ARG A 210 63.52 -19.37 26.37
C ARG A 210 62.89 -20.72 26.71
N PRO A 211 63.41 -21.84 26.19
CA PRO A 211 62.72 -23.14 26.16
C PRO A 211 62.56 -23.80 27.54
N LEU A 212 63.15 -23.22 28.60
CA LEU A 212 63.08 -23.73 29.97
C LEU A 212 62.25 -22.83 30.91
N LEU A 213 61.99 -21.58 30.52
CA LEU A 213 61.39 -20.55 31.39
C LEU A 213 60.04 -20.05 30.87
N ASP A 214 59.80 -20.18 29.57
CA ASP A 214 58.68 -19.57 28.88
C ASP A 214 57.84 -20.67 28.19
N ARG A 215 56.53 -20.71 28.46
CA ARG A 215 55.54 -21.48 27.68
C ARG A 215 54.88 -20.59 26.65
N VAL A 216 54.56 -21.16 25.48
CA VAL A 216 53.95 -20.42 24.37
C VAL A 216 52.64 -21.08 23.98
N GLY A 217 51.57 -20.29 23.99
CA GLY A 217 50.31 -20.66 23.37
C GLY A 217 49.94 -19.69 22.25
N LYS A 218 49.08 -20.16 21.35
CA LYS A 218 48.65 -19.40 20.17
C LYS A 218 47.14 -19.17 20.26
N LEU A 219 46.72 -17.91 20.21
CA LEU A 219 45.30 -17.56 20.06
C LEU A 219 45.04 -17.16 18.60
N LYS A 220 43.99 -17.74 18.02
CA LYS A 220 43.52 -17.34 16.68
C LYS A 220 42.60 -16.12 16.83
N LEU A 221 42.94 -15.04 16.12
CA LEU A 221 42.18 -13.79 16.11
C LEU A 221 41.17 -13.70 14.95
N THR A 222 41.04 -14.77 14.16
CA THR A 222 40.12 -14.84 13.04
C THR A 222 38.67 -14.76 13.53
N ALA A 223 37.85 -13.95 12.84
CA ALA A 223 36.42 -13.90 13.09
C ALA A 223 35.74 -15.25 12.81
N ARG A 224 34.80 -15.62 13.66
CA ARG A 224 34.04 -16.86 13.58
C ARG A 224 32.55 -16.55 13.66
N GLN A 225 31.78 -17.38 12.98
CA GLN A 225 30.34 -17.25 12.90
C GLN A 225 29.69 -18.38 13.70
N ILE A 226 28.73 -18.03 14.55
CA ILE A 226 27.96 -18.99 15.34
C ILE A 226 26.47 -18.71 15.20
N SER A 227 25.71 -19.78 14.93
CA SER A 227 24.25 -19.74 14.94
C SER A 227 23.73 -19.94 16.36
N VAL A 228 22.88 -19.02 16.79
CA VAL A 228 22.20 -19.05 18.08
C VAL A 228 20.72 -19.29 17.83
N GLN A 229 20.15 -20.29 18.48
CA GLN A 229 18.75 -20.66 18.31
C GLN A 229 18.13 -20.78 19.69
N LEU A 230 17.14 -19.95 19.95
CA LEU A 230 16.41 -19.95 21.20
C LEU A 230 15.01 -20.49 20.93
N THR A 231 14.69 -21.67 21.45
CA THR A 231 13.38 -22.33 21.22
C THR A 231 12.30 -21.86 22.20
N ASP A 232 12.66 -21.64 23.46
CA ASP A 232 11.71 -21.36 24.54
C ASP A 232 11.78 -19.90 25.05
N ALA A 233 11.85 -18.92 24.15
CA ALA A 233 11.77 -17.51 24.57
C ALA A 233 10.32 -17.14 24.85
N VAL A 234 10.05 -16.44 25.95
CA VAL A 234 8.71 -15.92 26.26
C VAL A 234 8.79 -14.40 26.14
N THR A 235 7.89 -13.81 25.36
CA THR A 235 7.76 -12.35 25.20
C THR A 235 7.11 -11.70 26.43
N SER A 236 7.08 -10.36 26.50
CA SER A 236 6.41 -9.64 27.58
C SER A 236 4.89 -9.92 27.65
N GLN A 237 4.30 -10.36 26.54
CA GLN A 237 2.89 -10.79 26.43
C GLN A 237 2.66 -12.24 26.89
N GLY A 238 3.71 -12.99 27.22
CA GLY A 238 3.60 -14.40 27.61
C GLY A 238 3.55 -15.38 26.44
N ILE A 239 3.75 -14.92 25.20
CA ILE A 239 3.72 -15.78 24.01
C ILE A 239 5.10 -16.37 23.77
N LYS A 240 5.16 -17.69 23.56
CA LYS A 240 6.39 -18.42 23.27
C LYS A 240 6.82 -18.19 21.82
N VAL A 241 8.07 -17.77 21.64
CA VAL A 241 8.68 -17.50 20.35
C VAL A 241 10.05 -18.18 20.24
N GLN A 242 10.30 -18.73 19.05
CA GLN A 242 11.57 -19.25 18.61
C GLN A 242 12.30 -18.17 17.82
N VAL A 243 13.52 -17.83 18.23
CA VAL A 243 14.33 -16.80 17.57
C VAL A 243 15.64 -17.42 17.11
N GLN A 244 15.93 -17.28 15.81
CA GLN A 244 17.20 -17.72 15.23
C GLN A 244 18.03 -16.53 14.82
N GLY A 245 19.25 -16.45 15.32
CA GLY A 245 20.19 -15.40 15.01
C GLY A 245 21.55 -15.97 14.67
N VAL A 246 22.35 -15.17 13.98
CA VAL A 246 23.75 -15.49 13.69
C VAL A 246 24.62 -14.34 14.14
N ALA A 247 25.61 -14.67 14.96
CA ALA A 247 26.60 -13.74 15.45
C ALA A 247 27.95 -14.03 14.78
N THR A 248 28.62 -12.96 14.36
CA THR A 248 30.03 -13.01 14.01
C THR A 248 30.82 -12.35 15.12
N PHE A 249 31.76 -13.09 15.70
CA PHE A 249 32.56 -12.63 16.81
C PHE A 249 34.04 -12.96 16.60
N LYS A 250 34.90 -12.21 17.27
CA LYS A 250 36.35 -12.44 17.28
C LYS A 250 36.92 -12.11 18.65
N ILE A 251 38.18 -12.46 18.87
CA ILE A 251 38.93 -12.01 20.05
C ILE A 251 39.36 -10.56 19.80
N GLY A 252 39.17 -9.69 20.80
CA GLY A 252 39.61 -8.30 20.73
C GLY A 252 41.13 -8.21 20.48
N ARG A 253 41.57 -7.17 19.78
CA ARG A 253 43.02 -6.94 19.52
C ARG A 253 43.70 -6.12 20.62
N ASP A 254 42.91 -5.55 21.51
CA ASP A 254 43.39 -4.80 22.66
C ASP A 254 44.06 -5.73 23.68
N VAL A 255 44.98 -5.14 24.44
CA VAL A 255 45.82 -5.87 25.39
C VAL A 255 44.98 -6.57 26.48
N GLU A 256 43.92 -5.91 26.93
CA GLU A 256 43.03 -6.39 27.98
C GLU A 256 42.22 -7.59 27.50
N SER A 257 41.59 -7.50 26.32
CA SER A 257 40.87 -8.61 25.71
C SER A 257 41.76 -9.79 25.42
N LEU A 258 42.96 -9.57 24.88
CA LEU A 258 43.89 -10.66 24.61
C LEU A 258 44.33 -11.37 25.89
N ARG A 259 44.49 -10.65 26.99
CA ARG A 259 44.82 -11.23 28.31
C ARG A 259 43.64 -12.02 28.89
N ASN A 260 42.43 -11.45 28.87
CA ASN A 260 41.23 -12.13 29.35
C ASN A 260 40.95 -13.41 28.54
N ALA A 261 41.15 -13.35 27.22
CA ALA A 261 41.05 -14.50 26.33
C ALA A 261 42.17 -15.51 26.55
N ALA A 262 43.39 -15.07 26.91
CA ALA A 262 44.50 -15.95 27.28
C ALA A 262 44.17 -16.82 28.49
N GLU A 263 43.63 -16.20 29.53
CA GLU A 263 43.34 -16.90 30.79
C GLU A 263 42.23 -17.94 30.63
N ARG A 264 41.28 -17.70 29.71
CA ARG A 264 40.11 -18.56 29.50
C ARG A 264 40.25 -19.56 28.34
N PHE A 265 40.92 -19.18 27.25
CA PHE A 265 40.83 -19.90 25.97
C PHE A 265 42.16 -20.42 25.40
N LEU A 266 43.30 -20.21 26.07
CA LEU A 266 44.62 -20.57 25.53
C LEU A 266 44.75 -22.06 25.17
N ASP A 267 44.25 -22.93 26.03
CA ASP A 267 44.24 -24.39 25.84
C ASP A 267 42.84 -24.94 25.51
N ALA A 268 41.84 -24.05 25.35
CA ALA A 268 40.47 -24.44 25.08
C ALA A 268 40.31 -24.86 23.61
N LYS A 269 39.46 -25.86 23.39
CA LYS A 269 39.09 -26.25 22.03
C LYS A 269 38.16 -25.20 21.42
N PRO A 270 38.18 -24.98 20.09
CA PRO A 270 37.32 -23.99 19.43
C PRO A 270 35.83 -24.16 19.77
N GLU A 271 35.37 -25.40 19.92
CA GLU A 271 33.97 -25.74 20.23
C GLU A 271 33.55 -25.29 21.64
N GLN A 272 34.50 -25.24 22.59
CA GLN A 272 34.24 -24.75 23.95
C GLN A 272 34.07 -23.22 23.97
N VAL A 273 34.84 -22.51 23.15
CA VAL A 273 34.67 -21.05 23.00
C VAL A 273 33.32 -20.75 22.37
N ASP A 274 32.90 -21.55 21.39
CA ASP A 274 31.61 -21.40 20.70
C ASP A 274 30.43 -21.65 21.63
N SER A 275 30.52 -22.65 22.51
CA SER A 275 29.46 -22.93 23.48
C SER A 275 29.32 -21.80 24.51
N ILE A 276 30.43 -21.20 24.96
CA ILE A 276 30.39 -20.06 25.89
C ILE A 276 29.73 -18.85 25.23
N VAL A 277 30.13 -18.52 24.00
CA VAL A 277 29.53 -17.41 23.25
C VAL A 277 28.05 -17.66 22.98
N LYS A 278 27.70 -18.89 22.58
CA LYS A 278 26.32 -19.31 22.38
C LYS A 278 25.50 -19.11 23.66
N ASN A 279 25.98 -19.59 24.81
CA ASN A 279 25.27 -19.47 26.09
C ASN A 279 25.05 -18.01 26.51
N VAL A 280 26.05 -17.14 26.34
CA VAL A 280 25.94 -15.71 26.65
C VAL A 280 24.92 -15.04 25.73
N LEU A 281 25.04 -15.27 24.41
CA LEU A 281 24.11 -14.71 23.44
C LEU A 281 22.67 -15.21 23.62
N GLU A 282 22.47 -16.50 23.96
CA GLU A 282 21.15 -17.04 24.30
C GLU A 282 20.59 -16.39 25.57
N GLY A 283 21.44 -16.15 26.57
CA GLY A 283 21.07 -15.42 27.78
C GLY A 283 20.60 -14.00 27.48
N SER A 284 21.42 -13.22 26.76
CA SER A 284 21.08 -11.84 26.37
C SER A 284 19.83 -11.82 25.47
N LEU A 285 19.75 -12.68 24.46
CA LEU A 285 18.60 -12.77 23.56
C LEU A 285 17.32 -13.12 24.32
N ARG A 286 17.37 -14.08 25.25
CA ARG A 286 16.23 -14.45 26.11
C ARG A 286 15.78 -13.28 26.97
N SER A 287 16.72 -12.54 27.56
CA SER A 287 16.40 -11.39 28.40
C SER A 287 15.75 -10.25 27.61
N ILE A 288 16.30 -9.91 26.44
CA ILE A 288 15.75 -8.81 25.62
C ILE A 288 14.40 -9.20 25.02
N VAL A 289 14.25 -10.42 24.49
CA VAL A 289 12.96 -10.90 23.95
C VAL A 289 11.87 -10.89 25.02
N GLY A 290 12.19 -11.19 26.28
CA GLY A 290 11.24 -11.11 27.39
C GLY A 290 10.74 -9.70 27.73
N THR A 291 11.44 -8.66 27.29
CA THR A 291 11.01 -7.26 27.50
C THR A 291 10.17 -6.70 26.35
N LEU A 292 10.20 -7.35 25.18
CA LEU A 292 9.54 -6.86 23.97
C LEU A 292 8.25 -7.64 23.68
N THR A 293 7.33 -6.96 23.01
CA THR A 293 6.11 -7.57 22.43
C THR A 293 6.41 -8.24 21.08
N ILE A 294 5.51 -9.12 20.59
CA ILE A 294 5.70 -9.76 19.27
C ILE A 294 5.69 -8.71 18.15
N GLU A 295 4.83 -7.71 18.25
CA GLU A 295 4.72 -6.66 17.25
C GLU A 295 6.01 -5.84 17.14
N GLU A 296 6.61 -5.46 18.28
CA GLU A 296 7.90 -4.77 18.33
C GLU A 296 9.03 -5.65 17.77
N LEU A 297 9.00 -6.95 18.04
CA LEU A 297 9.97 -7.91 17.53
C LEU A 297 9.96 -7.96 15.99
N ILE A 298 8.77 -7.85 15.39
CA ILE A 298 8.58 -7.93 13.93
C ILE A 298 8.80 -6.56 13.27
N ARG A 299 8.26 -5.47 13.83
CA ARG A 299 8.37 -4.10 13.29
C ARG A 299 9.78 -3.54 13.46
N ASP A 300 10.34 -3.59 14.66
CA ASP A 300 11.53 -2.84 15.05
C ASP A 300 12.75 -3.74 15.26
N ARG A 301 13.05 -4.56 14.24
CA ARG A 301 14.18 -5.52 14.27
C ARG A 301 15.54 -4.86 14.58
N GLN A 302 15.74 -3.62 14.15
CA GLN A 302 16.98 -2.89 14.42
C GLN A 302 17.15 -2.56 15.91
N LYS A 303 16.06 -2.22 16.61
CA LYS A 303 16.08 -1.93 18.04
C LYS A 303 16.49 -3.17 18.84
N LEU A 304 15.91 -4.32 18.51
CA LEU A 304 16.31 -5.62 19.07
C LEU A 304 17.80 -5.91 18.82
N LEU A 305 18.26 -5.77 17.57
CA LEU A 305 19.65 -6.03 17.20
C LEU A 305 20.64 -5.18 18.01
N GLN A 306 20.31 -3.90 18.21
CA GLN A 306 21.13 -2.98 18.99
C GLN A 306 21.16 -3.37 20.47
N GLN A 307 19.99 -3.64 21.07
CA GLN A 307 19.88 -4.03 22.48
C GLN A 307 20.60 -5.34 22.78
N VAL A 308 20.49 -6.35 21.91
CA VAL A 308 21.18 -7.62 22.07
C VAL A 308 22.70 -7.43 21.93
N GLN A 309 23.15 -6.63 20.96
CA GLN A 309 24.57 -6.33 20.81
C GLN A 309 25.12 -5.61 22.04
N ASP A 310 24.42 -4.61 22.57
CA ASP A 310 24.92 -3.82 23.70
C ASP A 310 24.93 -4.62 25.01
N ALA A 311 23.91 -5.45 25.24
CA ALA A 311 23.90 -6.39 26.38
C ALA A 311 25.05 -7.42 26.27
N ALA A 312 25.21 -8.04 25.10
CA ALA A 312 26.22 -9.07 24.91
C ALA A 312 27.66 -8.53 24.83
N LYS A 313 27.86 -7.28 24.39
CA LYS A 313 29.19 -6.63 24.39
C LYS A 313 29.79 -6.58 25.78
N GLY A 314 29.01 -6.23 26.80
CA GLY A 314 29.47 -6.18 28.19
C GLY A 314 29.96 -7.55 28.67
N ASP A 315 29.11 -8.57 28.54
CA ASP A 315 29.40 -9.92 29.05
C ASP A 315 30.55 -10.60 28.29
N LEU A 316 30.60 -10.46 26.96
CA LEU A 316 31.65 -11.05 26.14
C LEU A 316 33.00 -10.32 26.28
N ALA A 317 33.00 -9.01 26.51
CA ALA A 317 34.23 -8.25 26.73
C ALA A 317 34.99 -8.72 27.98
N THR A 318 34.29 -9.17 29.03
CA THR A 318 34.94 -9.76 30.21
C THR A 318 35.75 -11.02 29.89
N SER A 319 35.42 -11.70 28.79
CA SER A 319 36.13 -12.87 28.28
C SER A 319 37.16 -12.52 27.20
N GLY A 320 37.29 -11.25 26.86
CA GLY A 320 38.13 -10.77 25.75
C GLY A 320 37.56 -11.04 24.36
N LEU A 321 36.25 -11.27 24.26
CA LEU A 321 35.54 -11.51 23.01
C LEU A 321 34.78 -10.25 22.60
N GLN A 322 34.81 -9.95 21.29
CA GLN A 322 34.11 -8.83 20.68
C GLN A 322 33.14 -9.35 19.63
N ILE A 323 31.91 -8.80 19.62
CA ILE A 323 30.95 -9.02 18.54
C ILE A 323 31.25 -8.03 17.42
N ASP A 324 31.45 -8.55 16.21
CA ASP A 324 31.60 -7.73 15.00
C ASP A 324 30.25 -7.43 14.37
N ALA A 325 29.36 -8.43 14.32
CA ALA A 325 28.01 -8.28 13.77
C ALA A 325 27.05 -9.29 14.39
N PHE A 326 25.79 -8.87 14.55
CA PHE A 326 24.69 -9.75 14.92
C PHE A 326 23.53 -9.54 13.94
N THR A 327 22.90 -10.64 13.51
CA THR A 327 21.78 -10.59 12.56
C THR A 327 20.73 -11.62 12.98
N ILE A 328 19.46 -11.24 12.92
CA ILE A 328 18.35 -12.18 13.11
C ILE A 328 17.98 -12.80 11.77
N GLN A 329 17.87 -14.13 11.73
CA GLN A 329 17.45 -14.89 10.55
C GLN A 329 15.93 -15.05 10.50
N SER A 330 15.33 -15.56 11.57
CA SER A 330 13.91 -15.88 11.59
C SER A 330 13.31 -15.77 13.00
N PHE A 331 12.00 -15.53 13.00
CA PHE A 331 11.14 -15.61 14.17
C PHE A 331 10.04 -16.61 13.84
N SER A 332 9.77 -17.53 14.75
CA SER A 332 8.64 -18.46 14.66
C SER A 332 7.95 -18.47 16.00
N ASP A 333 6.65 -18.73 16.04
CA ASP A 333 5.93 -18.87 17.28
C ASP A 333 5.20 -20.23 17.32
N GLU A 334 5.04 -20.81 18.51
CA GLU A 334 4.37 -22.11 18.64
C GLU A 334 2.84 -21.98 18.58
N SER A 335 2.31 -20.78 18.84
CA SER A 335 0.87 -20.50 18.99
C SER A 335 0.21 -20.02 17.69
N ASN A 336 0.95 -20.01 16.58
CA ASN A 336 0.56 -19.47 15.28
C ASN A 336 0.02 -18.02 15.29
N TYR A 337 0.37 -17.25 16.30
CA TYR A 337 -0.02 -15.86 16.49
C TYR A 337 0.49 -14.96 15.36
N ILE A 338 1.73 -15.15 14.90
CA ILE A 338 2.32 -14.32 13.85
C ILE A 338 1.57 -14.49 12.53
N GLU A 339 1.19 -15.72 12.20
CA GLU A 339 0.42 -16.00 10.99
C GLU A 339 -0.98 -15.39 11.07
N LEU A 340 -1.68 -15.55 12.21
CA LEU A 340 -3.00 -14.96 12.42
C LEU A 340 -2.98 -13.43 12.36
N LEU A 341 -1.95 -12.79 12.94
CA LEU A 341 -1.74 -11.34 12.86
C LEU A 341 -1.52 -10.90 11.41
N GLY A 342 -0.78 -11.69 10.63
CA GLY A 342 -0.60 -11.48 9.19
C GLY A 342 -1.91 -11.60 8.43
N GLN A 343 -2.71 -12.65 8.69
CA GLN A 343 -4.02 -12.86 8.08
C GLN A 343 -5.00 -11.71 8.41
N GLN A 344 -5.03 -11.25 9.66
CA GLN A 344 -5.84 -10.10 10.08
C GLN A 344 -5.39 -8.81 9.38
N SER A 345 -4.07 -8.60 9.25
CA SER A 345 -3.51 -7.43 8.57
C SER A 345 -3.89 -7.42 7.09
N VAL A 346 -3.79 -8.56 6.41
CA VAL A 346 -4.21 -8.73 5.02
C VAL A 346 -5.72 -8.53 4.87
N ALA A 347 -6.53 -9.06 5.79
CA ALA A 347 -7.98 -8.86 5.79
C ALA A 347 -8.35 -7.38 5.97
N THR A 348 -7.64 -6.66 6.83
CA THR A 348 -7.85 -5.22 7.08
C THR A 348 -7.50 -4.42 5.83
N VAL A 349 -6.32 -4.63 5.26
CA VAL A 349 -5.89 -3.96 4.02
C VAL A 349 -6.84 -4.30 2.86
N SER A 350 -7.30 -5.55 2.75
CA SER A 350 -8.28 -5.98 1.74
C SER A 350 -9.65 -5.33 1.93
N ARG A 351 -10.11 -5.18 3.17
CA ARG A 351 -11.36 -4.49 3.50
C ARG A 351 -11.27 -3.02 3.14
N ASP A 352 -10.19 -2.35 3.55
CA ASP A 352 -10.02 -0.92 3.32
C ASP A 352 -9.84 -0.62 1.82
N ALA A 353 -9.12 -1.46 1.09
CA ALA A 353 -9.05 -1.40 -0.38
C ALA A 353 -10.43 -1.60 -1.04
N ARG A 354 -11.25 -2.54 -0.53
CA ARG A 354 -12.64 -2.73 -1.01
C ARG A 354 -13.52 -1.51 -0.73
N MET A 355 -13.41 -0.90 0.44
CA MET A 355 -14.15 0.31 0.79
C MET A 355 -13.72 1.50 -0.08
N ALA A 356 -12.42 1.70 -0.28
CA ALA A 356 -11.90 2.74 -1.16
C ALA A 356 -12.37 2.56 -2.60
N LYS A 357 -12.36 1.32 -3.12
CA LYS A 357 -12.90 1.01 -4.44
C LYS A 357 -14.40 1.28 -4.53
N ALA A 358 -15.19 0.78 -3.58
CA ALA A 358 -16.64 1.00 -3.57
C ALA A 358 -17.02 2.48 -3.50
N SER A 359 -16.29 3.28 -2.71
CA SER A 359 -16.49 4.74 -2.65
C SER A 359 -16.16 5.41 -3.97
N THR A 360 -15.08 4.98 -4.64
CA THR A 360 -14.68 5.52 -5.95
C THR A 360 -15.70 5.16 -7.03
N ASP A 361 -16.18 3.91 -7.03
CA ASP A 361 -17.19 3.43 -7.97
C ASP A 361 -18.53 4.16 -7.75
N GLN A 362 -18.91 4.42 -6.49
CA GLN A 362 -20.09 5.22 -6.15
C GLN A 362 -19.98 6.65 -6.69
N GLU A 363 -18.84 7.31 -6.47
CA GLU A 363 -18.61 8.67 -6.97
C GLU A 363 -18.62 8.72 -8.51
N ALA A 364 -18.00 7.73 -9.16
CA ALA A 364 -18.05 7.58 -10.61
C ALA A 364 -19.48 7.41 -11.11
N ALA A 365 -20.27 6.52 -10.50
CA ALA A 365 -21.67 6.29 -10.87
C ALA A 365 -22.55 7.52 -10.68
N VAL A 366 -22.36 8.30 -9.61
CA VAL A 366 -23.08 9.56 -9.40
C VAL A 366 -22.72 10.57 -10.49
N ARG A 367 -21.44 10.75 -10.80
CA ARG A 367 -21.01 11.66 -11.87
C ARG A 367 -21.53 11.24 -13.25
N GLU A 368 -21.56 9.94 -13.53
CA GLU A 368 -22.13 9.40 -14.77
C GLU A 368 -23.65 9.64 -14.84
N ALA A 369 -24.37 9.42 -13.74
CA ALA A 369 -25.82 9.66 -13.67
C ALA A 369 -26.15 11.15 -13.86
N GLU A 370 -25.39 12.05 -13.24
CA GLU A 370 -25.52 13.49 -13.45
C GLU A 370 -25.24 13.88 -14.90
N ALA A 371 -24.14 13.38 -15.48
CA ALA A 371 -23.81 13.61 -16.88
C ALA A 371 -24.91 13.10 -17.81
N GLN A 372 -25.51 11.95 -17.51
CA GLN A 372 -26.62 11.39 -18.27
C GLN A 372 -27.90 12.22 -18.12
N GLN A 373 -28.20 12.72 -16.93
CA GLN A 373 -29.35 13.60 -16.70
C GLN A 373 -29.21 14.91 -17.48
N ILE A 374 -28.00 15.49 -17.54
CA ILE A 374 -27.72 16.67 -18.36
C ILE A 374 -27.99 16.37 -19.85
N LYS A 375 -27.54 15.22 -20.36
CA LYS A 375 -27.82 14.79 -21.74
C LYS A 375 -29.31 14.61 -22.00
N ILE A 376 -30.05 13.99 -21.08
CA ILE A 376 -31.50 13.78 -21.20
C ILE A 376 -32.24 15.12 -21.20
N ASN A 377 -31.87 16.03 -20.29
CA ASN A 377 -32.48 17.35 -20.23
C ASN A 377 -32.18 18.15 -21.51
N ALA A 378 -30.94 18.15 -21.98
CA ALA A 378 -30.58 18.78 -23.25
C ALA A 378 -31.36 18.19 -24.44
N ALA A 379 -31.50 16.86 -24.51
CA ALA A 379 -32.28 16.19 -25.56
C ALA A 379 -33.78 16.53 -25.46
N ARG A 380 -34.33 16.65 -24.25
CA ARG A 380 -35.70 17.10 -24.02
C ARG A 380 -35.91 18.54 -24.48
N ASP A 381 -34.96 19.44 -24.18
CA ASP A 381 -35.06 20.83 -24.60
C ASP A 381 -35.01 20.98 -26.12
N VAL A 382 -34.16 20.18 -26.78
CA VAL A 382 -34.13 20.09 -28.25
C VAL A 382 -35.48 19.60 -28.78
N SER A 383 -36.05 18.53 -28.24
CA SER A 383 -37.33 17.99 -28.72
C SER A 383 -38.52 18.92 -28.45
N LEU A 384 -38.52 19.66 -27.33
CA LEU A 384 -39.51 20.70 -27.05
C LEU A 384 -39.42 21.85 -28.05
N ARG A 385 -38.21 22.34 -28.35
CA ARG A 385 -38.01 23.39 -29.35
C ARG A 385 -38.41 22.93 -30.74
N GLU A 386 -38.14 21.69 -31.11
CA GLU A 386 -38.60 21.10 -32.37
C GLU A 386 -40.13 21.00 -32.43
N ALA A 387 -40.78 20.55 -31.35
CA ALA A 387 -42.23 20.47 -31.27
C ALA A 387 -42.90 21.86 -31.31
N GLU A 388 -42.34 22.84 -30.62
CA GLU A 388 -42.78 24.24 -30.66
C GLU A 388 -42.61 24.81 -32.06
N THR A 389 -41.42 24.66 -32.66
CA THR A 389 -41.14 25.10 -34.03
C THR A 389 -42.09 24.44 -35.02
N ARG A 390 -42.36 23.15 -34.89
CA ARG A 390 -43.31 22.42 -35.74
C ARG A 390 -44.72 22.95 -35.59
N THR A 391 -45.15 23.26 -34.36
CA THR A 391 -46.48 23.85 -34.10
C THR A 391 -46.57 25.25 -34.68
N GLN A 392 -45.53 26.08 -34.55
CA GLN A 392 -45.45 27.41 -35.15
C GLN A 392 -45.50 27.35 -36.69
N VAL A 393 -44.74 26.43 -37.30
CA VAL A 393 -44.76 26.19 -38.75
C VAL A 393 -46.14 25.73 -39.20
N GLN A 394 -46.77 24.80 -38.48
CA GLN A 394 -48.14 24.34 -38.79
C GLN A 394 -49.17 25.47 -38.65
N ALA A 395 -49.07 26.30 -37.61
CA ALA A 395 -49.96 27.45 -37.43
C ALA A 395 -49.76 28.51 -38.52
N ALA A 396 -48.50 28.79 -38.89
CA ALA A 396 -48.18 29.71 -39.99
C ALA A 396 -48.69 29.17 -41.33
N GLN A 397 -48.51 27.87 -41.59
CA GLN A 397 -49.03 27.21 -42.79
C GLN A 397 -50.56 27.23 -42.82
N ALA A 398 -51.23 26.90 -41.72
CA ALA A 398 -52.70 26.94 -41.63
C ALA A 398 -53.24 28.36 -41.87
N ARG A 399 -52.56 29.41 -41.38
CA ARG A 399 -52.91 30.80 -41.71
C ARG A 399 -52.70 31.12 -43.18
N ALA A 400 -51.60 30.64 -43.78
CA ALA A 400 -51.35 30.81 -45.21
C ALA A 400 -52.41 30.10 -46.06
N ASP A 401 -52.80 28.89 -45.69
CA ASP A 401 -53.84 28.10 -46.37
C ASP A 401 -55.24 28.73 -46.20
N GLN A 402 -55.53 29.35 -45.04
CA GLN A 402 -56.77 30.09 -44.79
C GLN A 402 -56.86 31.42 -45.54
N ALA A 403 -55.74 32.06 -45.88
CA ALA A 403 -55.74 33.36 -46.55
C ALA A 403 -56.41 33.31 -47.94
N GLY A 404 -56.29 32.20 -48.66
CA GLY A 404 -56.93 32.02 -49.97
C GLY A 404 -58.46 32.09 -49.92
N PRO A 405 -59.13 31.21 -49.15
CA PRO A 405 -60.58 31.25 -48.95
C PRO A 405 -61.08 32.55 -48.32
N LEU A 406 -60.34 33.13 -47.37
CA LEU A 406 -60.74 34.38 -46.74
C LEU A 406 -60.73 35.55 -47.74
N ALA A 407 -59.68 35.65 -48.57
CA ALA A 407 -59.60 36.65 -49.63
C ALA A 407 -60.73 36.49 -50.67
N GLN A 408 -61.11 35.24 -50.99
CA GLN A 408 -62.27 34.98 -51.86
C GLN A 408 -63.60 35.37 -51.19
N ALA A 409 -63.75 35.09 -49.90
CA ALA A 409 -64.94 35.47 -49.14
C ALA A 409 -65.07 37.00 -49.01
N GLU A 410 -63.98 37.72 -48.74
CA GLU A 410 -63.94 39.18 -48.71
C GLU A 410 -64.28 39.78 -50.08
N ALA A 411 -63.67 39.27 -51.16
CA ALA A 411 -64.00 39.71 -52.53
C ALA A 411 -65.49 39.48 -52.86
N THR A 412 -66.05 38.34 -52.44
CA THR A 412 -67.47 38.04 -52.65
C THR A 412 -68.37 38.94 -51.82
N GLN A 413 -68.04 39.19 -50.56
CA GLN A 413 -68.79 40.13 -49.70
C GLN A 413 -68.77 41.55 -50.27
N GLU A 414 -67.65 42.00 -50.81
CA GLU A 414 -67.55 43.32 -51.43
C GLU A 414 -68.45 43.44 -52.66
N VAL A 415 -68.52 42.39 -53.49
CA VAL A 415 -69.46 42.32 -54.62
C VAL A 415 -70.91 42.33 -54.14
N VAL A 416 -71.26 41.56 -53.11
CA VAL A 416 -72.63 41.55 -52.55
C VAL A 416 -72.98 42.91 -51.96
N ARG A 417 -72.06 43.57 -51.25
CA ARG A 417 -72.27 44.93 -50.71
C ARG A 417 -72.55 45.92 -51.84
N LYS A 418 -71.78 45.86 -52.93
CA LYS A 418 -71.98 46.70 -54.11
C LYS A 418 -73.31 46.41 -54.82
N GLN A 419 -73.71 45.14 -54.92
CA GLN A 419 -75.02 44.78 -55.45
C GLN A 419 -76.18 45.25 -54.56
N THR A 420 -76.01 45.20 -53.24
CA THR A 420 -77.01 45.67 -52.27
C THR A 420 -77.17 47.18 -52.32
N GLU A 421 -76.05 47.92 -52.39
CA GLU A 421 -76.04 49.37 -52.62
C GLU A 421 -76.81 49.72 -53.92
N LEU A 422 -76.58 48.96 -55.00
CA LEU A 422 -77.29 49.15 -56.28
C LEU A 422 -78.80 48.88 -56.16
N ALA A 423 -79.19 47.79 -55.50
CA ALA A 423 -80.59 47.42 -55.30
C ALA A 423 -81.36 48.44 -54.45
N GLN A 424 -80.72 49.04 -53.44
CA GLN A 424 -81.30 50.12 -52.64
C GLN A 424 -81.52 51.38 -53.48
N LEU A 425 -80.54 51.76 -54.31
CA LEU A 425 -80.66 52.89 -55.25
C LEU A 425 -81.81 52.68 -56.26
N GLU A 426 -82.00 51.46 -56.76
CA GLU A 426 -83.12 51.13 -57.64
C GLU A 426 -84.48 51.18 -56.92
N ALA A 427 -84.55 50.70 -55.67
CA ALA A 427 -85.76 50.78 -54.84
C ALA A 427 -86.15 52.24 -54.55
N ASP A 428 -85.19 53.09 -54.17
CA ASP A 428 -85.40 54.52 -53.90
C ASP A 428 -85.90 55.26 -55.16
N ARG A 429 -85.39 54.90 -56.34
CA ARG A 429 -85.84 55.46 -57.62
C ARG A 429 -87.31 55.11 -57.88
N LYS A 430 -87.69 53.86 -57.60
CA LYS A 430 -89.06 53.35 -57.81
C LYS A 430 -90.05 53.95 -56.82
N GLU A 431 -89.64 54.17 -55.57
CA GLU A 431 -90.46 54.86 -54.56
C GLU A 431 -90.78 56.31 -54.98
N LYS A 432 -89.77 57.04 -55.45
CA LYS A 432 -89.95 58.43 -55.94
C LYS A 432 -90.89 58.52 -57.14
N GLU A 433 -90.86 57.52 -58.02
CA GLU A 433 -91.76 57.44 -59.17
C GLU A 433 -93.21 57.22 -58.71
N LEU A 434 -93.47 56.24 -57.83
CA LEU A 434 -94.80 55.93 -57.28
C LEU A 434 -95.40 57.12 -56.50
N LEU A 435 -94.58 57.84 -55.74
CA LEU A 435 -95.01 59.04 -55.01
C LEU A 435 -95.47 60.16 -55.95
N SER A 436 -94.83 60.30 -57.12
CA SER A 436 -95.21 61.33 -58.10
C SER A 436 -96.46 60.94 -58.90
N THR A 437 -96.62 59.68 -59.28
CA THR A 437 -97.69 59.25 -60.18
C THR A 437 -99.00 58.93 -59.48
N THR A 438 -98.95 58.39 -58.26
CA THR A 438 -100.14 57.77 -57.64
C THR A 438 -100.63 58.55 -56.41
N VAL A 439 -99.72 59.00 -55.54
CA VAL A 439 -100.12 59.58 -54.24
C VAL A 439 -100.55 61.04 -54.38
N LYS A 440 -99.86 61.84 -55.19
CA LYS A 440 -100.18 63.27 -55.40
C LYS A 440 -101.58 63.54 -55.99
N PRO A 441 -102.04 62.83 -57.05
CA PRO A 441 -103.40 63.03 -57.56
C PRO A 441 -104.49 62.54 -56.60
N ALA A 442 -104.26 61.41 -55.90
CA ALA A 442 -105.20 60.88 -54.91
C ALA A 442 -105.37 61.81 -53.69
N ALA A 443 -104.28 62.45 -53.24
CA ALA A 443 -104.34 63.42 -52.13
C ALA A 443 -105.09 64.71 -52.52
N ALA A 444 -104.96 65.17 -53.77
CA ALA A 444 -105.64 66.36 -54.26
C ALA A 444 -107.17 66.16 -54.38
N GLU A 445 -107.63 64.98 -54.79
CA GLU A 445 -109.05 64.63 -54.86
C GLU A 445 -109.70 64.53 -53.47
N ALA A 446 -109.00 63.95 -52.49
CA ALA A 446 -109.49 63.85 -51.11
C ALA A 446 -109.71 65.22 -50.46
N GLN A 447 -108.83 66.20 -50.71
CA GLN A 447 -108.96 67.56 -50.18
C GLN A 447 -110.14 68.34 -50.80
N ALA A 448 -110.48 68.09 -52.07
CA ALA A 448 -111.60 68.76 -52.74
C ALA A 448 -112.98 68.36 -52.18
N VAL A 449 -113.12 67.14 -51.66
CA VAL A 449 -114.39 66.64 -51.09
C VAL A 449 -114.64 67.22 -49.69
N ILE A 450 -113.61 67.31 -48.85
CA ILE A 450 -113.72 67.83 -47.48
C ILE A 450 -114.13 69.31 -47.49
N ALA A 451 -113.55 70.12 -48.39
CA ALA A 451 -113.84 71.55 -48.50
C ALA A 451 -115.30 71.86 -48.92
N ARG A 452 -115.93 71.00 -49.74
CA ARG A 452 -117.35 71.17 -50.14
C ARG A 452 -118.32 70.83 -49.00
N ALA A 453 -117.96 69.89 -48.14
CA ALA A 453 -118.81 69.45 -47.03
C ALA A 453 -118.87 70.46 -45.87
N GLU A 454 -117.77 71.17 -45.59
CA GLU A 454 -117.72 72.15 -44.49
C GLU A 454 -118.50 73.45 -44.78
N GLY A 455 -118.62 73.85 -46.05
CA GLY A 455 -119.39 75.04 -46.46
C GLY A 455 -120.91 74.90 -46.23
N ALA A 456 -121.47 73.71 -46.45
CA ALA A 456 -122.90 73.45 -46.27
C ALA A 456 -123.33 73.48 -44.80
N LYS A 457 -122.46 73.00 -43.89
CA LYS A 457 -122.76 72.91 -42.45
C LYS A 457 -122.80 74.28 -41.76
N ARG A 458 -122.01 75.26 -42.23
CA ARG A 458 -121.95 76.61 -41.64
C ARG A 458 -123.17 77.48 -41.97
N ALA A 459 -123.87 77.23 -43.08
CA ALA A 459 -125.04 78.02 -43.48
C ALA A 459 -126.32 77.68 -42.68
N GLN A 460 -126.48 76.42 -42.24
CA GLN A 460 -127.68 75.98 -41.49
C GLN A 460 -127.69 76.41 -40.02
N ILE A 461 -126.53 76.57 -39.38
CA ILE A 461 -126.43 76.91 -37.95
C ILE A 461 -126.79 78.38 -37.72
N ALA A 462 -126.38 79.29 -38.61
CA ALA A 462 -126.61 80.73 -38.46
C ALA A 462 -128.08 81.17 -38.59
N ALA A 463 -128.94 80.38 -39.24
CA ALA A 463 -130.37 80.68 -39.38
C ALA A 463 -131.19 80.25 -38.15
N ALA A 464 -130.76 79.20 -37.45
CA ALA A 464 -131.49 78.65 -36.30
C ALA A 464 -131.24 79.42 -34.98
N GLU A 465 -130.12 80.16 -34.88
CA GLU A 465 -129.78 80.93 -33.68
C GLU A 465 -130.54 82.27 -33.56
N ALA A 466 -131.07 82.80 -34.67
CA ALA A 466 -131.77 84.09 -34.68
C ALA A 466 -133.21 84.02 -34.12
N ASP A 467 -133.91 82.89 -34.29
CA ASP A 467 -135.32 82.72 -33.87
C ASP A 467 -135.47 82.34 -32.39
N ALA A 468 -134.41 81.85 -31.74
CA ALA A 468 -134.46 81.35 -30.37
C ALA A 468 -134.38 82.47 -29.30
N GLU A 469 -133.80 83.63 -29.62
CA GLU A 469 -133.51 84.67 -28.62
C GLU A 469 -134.73 85.53 -28.27
N THR A 470 -135.75 85.63 -29.13
CA THR A 470 -136.99 86.39 -28.85
C THR A 470 -137.91 85.70 -27.84
N THR A 471 -137.92 84.35 -27.81
CA THR A 471 -138.84 83.57 -26.94
C THR A 471 -138.32 83.43 -25.51
N ARG A 472 -137.00 83.56 -25.29
CA ARG A 472 -136.37 83.41 -23.95
C ARG A 472 -136.68 84.59 -23.02
N LEU A 473 -136.92 85.78 -23.56
CA LEU A 473 -137.12 87.01 -22.77
C LEU A 473 -138.51 87.10 -22.12
N GLU A 474 -139.52 86.38 -22.60
CA GLU A 474 -140.87 86.35 -22.01
C GLU A 474 -140.99 85.33 -20.85
N GLY A 475 -140.21 84.24 -20.86
CA GLY A 475 -140.24 83.20 -19.81
C GLY A 475 -139.58 83.60 -18.47
N GLY A 476 -138.98 84.80 -18.38
CA GLY A 476 -138.21 85.25 -17.23
C GLY A 476 -139.03 85.64 -15.98
N ALA A 477 -140.35 85.82 -16.06
CA ALA A 477 -141.14 86.34 -14.94
C ALA A 477 -141.86 85.26 -14.10
N GLU A 478 -142.14 84.08 -14.67
CA GLU A 478 -142.94 83.03 -13.99
C GLU A 478 -142.07 82.07 -13.16
N ALA A 479 -140.81 81.87 -13.53
CA ALA A 479 -139.92 80.92 -12.85
C ALA A 479 -139.45 81.38 -11.45
N GLN A 480 -139.39 82.69 -11.19
CA GLN A 480 -138.83 83.23 -9.94
C GLN A 480 -139.75 83.02 -8.71
N ILE A 481 -141.06 82.90 -8.91
CA ILE A 481 -142.04 82.65 -7.83
C ILE A 481 -142.02 81.17 -7.40
N VAL A 482 -141.69 80.25 -8.30
CA VAL A 482 -141.63 78.80 -8.00
C VAL A 482 -140.35 78.46 -7.21
N LEU A 483 -139.22 79.11 -7.51
CA LEU A 483 -137.94 78.84 -6.85
C LEU A 483 -137.98 79.10 -5.34
N THR A 484 -138.62 80.21 -4.92
CA THR A 484 -138.69 80.62 -3.50
C THR A 484 -139.59 79.71 -2.65
N LYS A 485 -140.54 79.00 -3.25
CA LYS A 485 -141.29 77.93 -2.56
C LYS A 485 -140.47 76.64 -2.42
N GLY A 486 -139.69 76.28 -3.45
CA GLY A 486 -138.87 75.07 -3.46
C GLY A 486 -137.76 75.07 -2.38
N GLU A 487 -137.17 76.22 -2.09
CA GLU A 487 -136.11 76.34 -1.07
C GLU A 487 -136.61 76.12 0.38
N ALA A 488 -137.91 76.36 0.64
CA ALA A 488 -138.49 76.14 1.96
C ALA A 488 -138.81 74.64 2.23
N GLU A 489 -139.25 73.90 1.21
CA GLU A 489 -139.53 72.47 1.32
C GLU A 489 -138.25 71.62 1.42
N ALA A 490 -137.17 72.03 0.75
CA ALA A 490 -135.88 71.35 0.80
C ALA A 490 -135.24 71.36 2.21
N LYS A 491 -135.39 72.45 2.97
CA LYS A 491 -134.90 72.54 4.36
C LYS A 491 -135.65 71.61 5.33
N ALA A 492 -136.92 71.33 5.08
CA ALA A 492 -137.68 70.34 5.87
C ALA A 492 -137.26 68.90 5.55
N LEU A 493 -136.84 68.62 4.31
CA LEU A 493 -136.29 67.32 3.92
C LEU A 493 -134.91 67.05 4.53
N ALA A 494 -134.08 68.10 4.68
CA ALA A 494 -132.77 67.99 5.33
C ALA A 494 -132.86 67.53 6.80
N MET A 495 -133.89 67.95 7.54
CA MET A 495 -134.10 67.47 8.92
C MET A 495 -134.60 66.01 8.99
N ARG A 496 -135.31 65.53 7.96
CA ARG A 496 -135.70 64.10 7.87
C ARG A 496 -134.52 63.18 7.57
N ALA A 497 -133.50 63.67 6.87
CA ALA A 497 -132.29 62.90 6.59
C ALA A 497 -131.47 62.59 7.87
N ASP A 498 -131.45 63.50 8.86
CA ASP A 498 -130.73 63.28 10.12
C ASP A 498 -131.34 62.16 11.00
N ALA A 499 -132.60 61.75 10.74
CA ALA A 499 -133.28 60.66 11.44
C ALA A 499 -132.95 59.26 10.89
N TYR A 500 -132.25 59.14 9.74
CA TYR A 500 -131.78 57.85 9.21
C TYR A 500 -130.43 57.38 9.80
N LYS A 501 -129.90 58.09 10.82
CA LYS A 501 -128.72 57.67 11.62
C LYS A 501 -128.96 56.46 12.52
N GLN A 502 -130.09 55.77 12.41
CA GLN A 502 -130.37 54.55 13.16
C GLN A 502 -130.84 53.46 12.20
N PHE A 503 -130.02 52.42 12.08
CA PHE A 503 -130.25 51.10 11.50
C PHE A 503 -129.80 50.82 10.04
N ASN A 504 -128.88 49.84 10.02
CA ASN A 504 -128.46 48.87 9.01
C ASN A 504 -127.56 49.27 7.83
N GLU A 505 -126.32 48.77 7.97
CA GLU A 505 -125.47 48.14 6.96
C GLU A 505 -124.94 49.01 5.81
N ALA A 506 -124.03 49.91 6.17
CA ALA A 506 -122.98 50.36 5.26
C ALA A 506 -121.77 49.39 5.33
N ALA A 507 -121.85 48.27 4.59
CA ALA A 507 -120.66 47.54 4.12
C ALA A 507 -120.22 48.24 2.81
N ILE A 508 -118.98 48.65 2.57
CA ILE A 508 -117.83 47.80 2.27
C ILE A 508 -116.59 48.71 2.39
N ILE A 509 -115.96 48.74 3.58
CA ILE A 509 -114.52 49.03 3.73
C ILE A 509 -113.89 47.97 4.67
N GLN A 510 -114.44 46.75 4.68
CA GLN A 510 -114.01 45.66 5.58
C GLN A 510 -113.98 44.27 4.91
N THR A 511 -113.55 44.17 3.65
CA THR A 511 -112.98 42.92 3.09
C THR A 511 -111.49 42.79 3.39
N VAL A 512 -110.98 43.59 4.33
CA VAL A 512 -109.58 43.57 4.81
C VAL A 512 -109.38 42.51 5.93
N LEU A 513 -110.28 41.53 6.10
CA LEU A 513 -110.09 40.51 7.15
C LEU A 513 -110.76 39.14 6.92
N ALA A 514 -110.62 38.50 5.75
CA ALA A 514 -111.24 37.16 5.55
C ALA A 514 -110.67 36.15 4.53
N ALA A 515 -109.55 36.34 3.81
CA ALA A 515 -109.16 35.37 2.75
C ALA A 515 -107.66 35.05 2.58
N LEU A 516 -106.85 35.25 3.62
CA LEU A 516 -105.45 34.79 3.66
C LEU A 516 -105.19 33.46 4.43
N PRO A 517 -106.11 32.91 5.27
CA PRO A 517 -105.90 31.61 5.90
C PRO A 517 -106.14 30.36 5.04
N ASP A 518 -106.62 30.47 3.80
CA ASP A 518 -107.05 29.28 3.02
C ASP A 518 -105.96 28.61 2.18
N ILE A 519 -104.77 29.22 2.00
CA ILE A 519 -103.65 28.58 1.30
C ILE A 519 -102.81 27.69 2.24
N VAL A 520 -102.85 27.96 3.55
CA VAL A 520 -102.13 27.16 4.57
C VAL A 520 -102.87 25.86 4.91
N ARG A 521 -104.19 25.79 4.64
CA ARG A 521 -105.04 24.63 4.94
C ARG A 521 -104.98 23.52 3.87
N ALA A 522 -104.60 23.84 2.62
CA ALA A 522 -104.55 22.87 1.52
C ALA A 522 -103.26 22.03 1.45
N ALA A 523 -102.25 22.31 2.28
CA ALA A 523 -100.98 21.56 2.32
C ALA A 523 -100.89 20.55 3.48
N ALA A 524 -101.85 20.55 4.42
CA ALA A 524 -101.79 19.77 5.66
C ALA A 524 -102.82 18.62 5.74
N GLU A 525 -103.56 18.36 4.67
CA GLU A 525 -104.71 17.44 4.68
C GLU A 525 -104.38 15.92 4.72
N PRO A 526 -103.20 15.41 4.31
CA PRO A 526 -102.96 13.96 4.36
C PRO A 526 -101.91 13.52 5.40
N MET A 527 -101.85 14.15 6.58
CA MET A 527 -101.27 13.52 7.78
C MET A 527 -102.20 13.56 9.02
N SER A 528 -103.47 13.98 8.86
CA SER A 528 -104.49 13.90 9.91
C SER A 528 -105.17 12.53 10.00
N HIS A 529 -104.47 11.45 9.65
CA HIS A 529 -104.98 10.10 9.80
C HIS A 529 -103.91 9.20 10.44
N ILE A 530 -104.21 8.79 11.69
CA ILE A 530 -103.53 7.80 12.56
C ILE A 530 -102.49 8.45 13.49
N ASP A 531 -102.77 8.86 14.73
CA ASP A 531 -103.60 8.38 15.87
C ASP A 531 -103.09 7.11 16.58
N SER A 532 -102.39 7.34 17.71
CA SER A 532 -101.91 6.42 18.76
C SER A 532 -100.50 5.81 18.56
N LEU A 533 -99.66 5.49 19.57
CA LEU A 533 -99.80 5.41 21.03
C LEU A 533 -98.38 5.39 21.66
N THR A 534 -98.21 5.95 22.87
CA THR A 534 -97.01 5.96 23.73
C THR A 534 -96.62 4.60 24.33
N VAL A 535 -95.31 4.30 24.50
CA VAL A 535 -94.70 3.73 25.74
C VAL A 535 -93.22 4.14 25.88
N MET A 536 -92.84 4.36 27.13
CA MET A 536 -91.53 4.74 27.67
C MET A 536 -90.67 3.50 28.03
N SER A 537 -89.41 3.54 27.61
CA SER A 537 -88.20 2.82 28.07
C SER A 537 -88.11 1.27 28.16
N ALA A 538 -86.89 0.83 27.81
CA ALA A 538 -86.06 -0.24 28.39
C ALA A 538 -86.14 -1.67 27.82
N ASP A 539 -84.95 -2.11 27.38
CA ASP A 539 -84.49 -3.47 27.07
C ASP A 539 -85.06 -4.14 25.82
N GLY A 540 -84.29 -4.70 24.89
CA GLY A 540 -82.85 -4.89 24.80
C GLY A 540 -82.52 -5.74 23.57
N ALA A 541 -81.33 -5.49 23.00
CA ALA A 541 -80.47 -6.42 22.27
C ALA A 541 -80.92 -7.08 20.94
N SER A 542 -80.09 -6.84 19.91
CA SER A 542 -79.65 -7.80 18.88
C SER A 542 -80.25 -7.80 17.47
N GLU A 543 -80.45 -6.63 16.84
CA GLU A 543 -80.57 -6.58 15.36
C GLU A 543 -79.85 -5.40 14.64
N ILE A 544 -78.91 -4.72 15.30
CA ILE A 544 -78.06 -3.67 14.66
C ILE A 544 -76.65 -4.21 14.29
N VAL A 545 -76.33 -5.45 14.69
CA VAL A 545 -75.02 -6.09 14.45
C VAL A 545 -74.87 -6.71 13.04
N ARG A 546 -75.91 -6.67 12.18
CA ARG A 546 -75.81 -7.24 10.80
C ARG A 546 -75.82 -6.25 9.65
N ASN A 547 -76.16 -4.98 9.86
CA ASN A 547 -76.04 -3.96 8.81
C ASN A 547 -74.74 -3.13 8.85
N ALA A 548 -73.92 -3.29 9.90
CA ALA A 548 -72.61 -2.65 10.01
C ALA A 548 -71.49 -3.36 9.21
N THR A 549 -71.69 -4.62 8.79
CA THR A 549 -70.63 -5.45 8.17
C THR A 549 -70.64 -5.44 6.63
N ARG A 550 -71.61 -4.81 5.98
CA ARG A 550 -71.67 -4.70 4.49
C ARG A 550 -71.47 -3.29 3.94
N ALA A 551 -71.53 -2.27 4.79
CA ALA A 551 -71.14 -0.89 4.46
C ALA A 551 -69.63 -0.62 4.66
N MET A 552 -68.87 -1.61 5.14
CA MET A 552 -67.47 -1.47 5.54
C MET A 552 -66.45 -1.96 4.47
N ILE A 553 -66.87 -2.38 3.28
CA ILE A 553 -65.96 -3.04 2.30
C ILE A 553 -65.83 -2.31 0.94
N GLU A 554 -66.62 -1.30 0.58
CA GLU A 554 -66.61 -0.79 -0.81
C GLU A 554 -66.55 0.74 -1.04
N SER A 555 -66.05 1.55 -0.09
CA SER A 555 -65.74 2.97 -0.42
C SER A 555 -64.51 3.59 0.25
N THR A 556 -63.60 2.79 0.82
CA THR A 556 -62.32 3.29 1.39
C THR A 556 -61.09 2.60 0.79
N THR A 557 -60.87 2.68 -0.54
CA THR A 557 -59.62 2.17 -1.15
C THR A 557 -59.31 2.76 -2.55
N ALA A 558 -59.27 4.09 -2.70
CA ALA A 558 -58.73 4.70 -3.94
C ALA A 558 -57.81 5.91 -3.74
N ILE A 559 -57.63 6.45 -2.53
CA ILE A 559 -56.81 7.67 -2.31
C ILE A 559 -55.62 7.45 -1.33
N LYS A 560 -55.51 6.29 -0.69
CA LYS A 560 -54.34 5.90 0.15
C LYS A 560 -53.24 5.17 -0.63
N GLY A 561 -53.53 4.73 -1.86
CA GLY A 561 -52.59 4.04 -2.74
C GLY A 561 -51.69 4.95 -3.60
N LEU A 562 -51.88 6.28 -3.56
CA LEU A 562 -51.14 7.20 -4.43
C LEU A 562 -50.13 8.13 -3.72
N THR A 563 -50.08 8.17 -2.37
CA THR A 563 -49.15 9.08 -1.67
C THR A 563 -48.48 8.51 -0.41
N GLY A 564 -48.85 7.30 0.05
CA GLY A 564 -48.00 6.48 0.92
C GLY A 564 -47.54 7.03 2.28
N LEU A 565 -48.08 8.12 2.82
CA LEU A 565 -47.66 8.67 4.12
C LEU A 565 -48.87 9.19 4.95
N ASP A 566 -48.97 8.70 6.20
CA ASP A 566 -50.01 9.03 7.18
C ASP A 566 -49.34 9.58 8.46
N VAL A 567 -49.44 10.90 8.65
CA VAL A 567 -48.70 11.71 9.65
C VAL A 567 -49.26 11.67 11.10
N PRO A 568 -50.53 11.31 11.39
CA PRO A 568 -51.03 11.31 12.78
C PRO A 568 -50.52 10.17 13.68
N ASN A 569 -49.79 9.18 13.14
CA ASN A 569 -49.13 8.13 13.93
C ASN A 569 -47.59 8.29 14.02
N LEU A 570 -47.03 9.36 13.46
CA LEU A 570 -45.58 9.66 13.52
C LEU A 570 -45.18 10.66 14.63
N VAL A 571 -46.15 11.18 15.39
CA VAL A 571 -45.90 12.13 16.50
C VAL A 571 -46.26 11.54 17.89
N GLY A 572 -46.72 10.29 17.95
CA GLY A 572 -46.96 9.57 19.22
C GLY A 572 -45.76 8.81 19.79
N GLY A 573 -44.68 8.63 19.01
CA GLY A 573 -43.55 7.76 19.36
C GLY A 573 -42.26 8.47 19.84
N ALA A 574 -42.22 9.80 19.85
CA ALA A 574 -41.01 10.57 20.16
C ALA A 574 -41.09 11.40 21.46
N LEU A 575 -42.10 11.15 22.30
CA LEU A 575 -42.20 11.68 23.66
C LEU A 575 -42.19 10.50 24.65
N GLY A 576 -41.01 9.94 24.88
CA GLY A 576 -40.88 8.78 25.76
C GLY A 576 -39.45 8.30 25.93
N ARG A 577 -38.54 9.18 26.41
CA ARG A 577 -37.35 8.78 27.19
C ARG A 577 -36.47 9.89 27.80
N GLY A 578 -36.84 11.17 27.74
CA GLY A 578 -35.95 12.27 28.17
C GLY A 578 -36.36 13.06 29.43
N PHE A 579 -37.49 12.72 30.07
CA PHE A 579 -38.13 13.61 31.06
C PHE A 579 -37.97 13.17 32.53
N GLY A 580 -37.39 11.99 32.79
CA GLY A 580 -37.19 11.48 34.16
C GLY A 580 -35.91 11.98 34.85
N GLU A 581 -34.90 12.42 34.10
CA GLU A 581 -33.54 12.63 34.64
C GLU A 581 -33.25 14.09 35.04
N ARG A 582 -34.18 15.04 34.82
CA ARG A 582 -33.96 16.48 35.08
C ARG A 582 -34.92 17.11 36.10
N LEU A 583 -35.60 16.28 36.89
CA LEU A 583 -36.45 16.71 38.02
C LEU A 583 -35.85 16.41 39.40
N ARG A 584 -34.54 16.11 39.48
CA ARG A 584 -33.88 15.88 40.77
C ARG A 584 -32.61 16.71 40.91
N THR A 585 -32.79 18.02 40.97
CA THR A 585 -32.00 18.95 41.81
C THR A 585 -32.57 20.35 41.62
N GLY A 586 -33.28 20.84 42.63
CA GLY A 586 -33.70 22.22 42.73
C GLY A 586 -32.54 23.13 43.12
N GLU A 587 -32.64 24.42 42.78
CA GLU A 587 -32.80 25.52 43.75
C GLU A 587 -32.83 26.86 43.00
N GLY A 588 -33.75 27.76 43.33
CA GLY A 588 -33.71 29.16 42.88
C GLY A 588 -35.07 29.87 42.75
N ASN A 589 -35.48 30.57 43.81
CA ASN A 589 -36.38 31.74 43.76
C ASN A 589 -35.92 32.72 42.66
N GLY A 590 -36.74 33.42 41.88
CA GLY A 590 -38.06 33.97 42.13
C GLY A 590 -37.96 35.48 41.89
N ASP A 591 -38.47 35.98 40.76
CA ASP A 591 -39.37 37.15 40.71
C ASP A 591 -39.77 37.51 39.27
N ALA A 592 -41.03 37.90 39.15
CA ALA A 592 -41.75 38.17 37.92
C ALA A 592 -42.04 39.67 37.77
N SER A 593 -41.96 40.19 36.53
CA SER A 593 -42.79 41.31 36.11
C SER A 593 -43.33 41.10 34.69
N ALA A 594 -44.58 41.51 34.54
CA ALA A 594 -45.49 41.21 33.44
C ALA A 594 -45.22 42.06 32.19
N GLY A 595 -45.21 41.41 31.04
CA GLY A 595 -45.07 41.98 29.70
C GLY A 595 -45.41 40.87 28.70
N SER A 596 -46.31 41.17 27.77
CA SER A 596 -47.19 40.21 27.09
C SER A 596 -46.47 38.97 26.52
N SER A 597 -47.02 37.79 26.79
CA SER A 597 -46.45 36.49 26.41
C SER A 597 -46.26 36.33 24.89
N ALA A 598 -47.02 37.05 24.08
CA ALA A 598 -46.90 37.04 22.62
C ALA A 598 -45.60 37.69 22.12
N GLU A 599 -45.09 38.69 22.84
CA GLU A 599 -43.89 39.46 22.46
C GLU A 599 -42.60 38.74 22.88
N ARG A 600 -42.62 38.01 24.01
CA ARG A 600 -41.52 37.12 24.40
C ARG A 600 -41.43 35.89 23.48
N ILE A 601 -42.56 35.36 23.02
CA ILE A 601 -42.56 34.19 22.11
C ILE A 601 -42.00 34.56 20.73
N SER A 602 -42.32 35.74 20.19
CA SER A 602 -41.75 36.20 18.91
C SER A 602 -40.27 36.59 19.02
N GLN A 603 -39.86 37.20 20.14
CA GLN A 603 -38.47 37.59 20.39
C GLN A 603 -37.58 36.37 20.64
N ILE A 604 -38.04 35.36 21.40
CA ILE A 604 -37.33 34.10 21.64
C ILE A 604 -37.29 33.24 20.36
N ALA A 605 -38.35 33.24 19.55
CA ALA A 605 -38.34 32.55 18.25
C ALA A 605 -37.40 33.23 17.24
N GLY A 606 -37.32 34.56 17.24
CA GLY A 606 -36.40 35.33 16.41
C GLY A 606 -34.93 35.15 16.82
N GLU A 607 -34.64 35.29 18.12
CA GLU A 607 -33.29 35.13 18.68
C GLU A 607 -32.78 33.68 18.54
N GLY A 608 -33.66 32.69 18.77
CA GLY A 608 -33.35 31.28 18.57
C GLY A 608 -33.03 30.93 17.12
N LEU A 609 -33.76 31.48 16.16
CA LEU A 609 -33.51 31.23 14.74
C LEU A 609 -32.22 31.93 14.25
N THR A 610 -31.90 33.11 14.77
CA THR A 610 -30.61 33.78 14.51
C THR A 610 -29.44 33.07 15.16
N ALA A 611 -29.60 32.51 16.37
CA ALA A 611 -28.57 31.73 17.04
C ALA A 611 -28.30 30.38 16.35
N LEU A 612 -29.35 29.69 15.89
CA LEU A 612 -29.24 28.46 15.10
C LEU A 612 -28.62 28.71 13.72
N LYS A 613 -28.90 29.86 13.09
CA LYS A 613 -28.29 30.27 11.81
C LYS A 613 -26.82 30.68 12.00
N ALA A 614 -26.46 31.30 13.13
CA ALA A 614 -25.09 31.64 13.47
C ALA A 614 -24.26 30.40 13.83
N GLN A 615 -24.82 29.45 14.59
CA GLN A 615 -24.17 28.17 14.90
C GLN A 615 -23.98 27.31 13.66
N SER A 616 -24.99 27.19 12.79
CA SER A 616 -24.83 26.43 11.53
C SER A 616 -23.85 27.08 10.55
N ALA A 617 -23.76 28.42 10.51
CA ALA A 617 -22.73 29.11 9.73
C ALA A 617 -21.31 28.94 10.31
N GLN A 618 -21.16 28.94 11.64
CA GLN A 618 -19.86 28.67 12.28
C GLN A 618 -19.42 27.21 12.11
N HIS A 619 -20.34 26.24 12.20
CA HIS A 619 -20.02 24.83 11.95
C HIS A 619 -19.72 24.55 10.47
N ALA A 620 -20.39 25.24 9.53
CA ALA A 620 -20.06 25.15 8.11
C ALA A 620 -18.71 25.79 7.77
N ALA A 621 -18.35 26.89 8.42
CA ALA A 621 -17.05 27.54 8.24
C ALA A 621 -15.90 26.71 8.85
N ALA A 622 -16.10 26.12 10.03
CA ALA A 622 -15.13 25.23 10.67
C ALA A 622 -14.93 23.94 9.86
N ALA A 623 -16.01 23.30 9.40
CA ALA A 623 -15.92 22.11 8.55
C ALA A 623 -15.22 22.37 7.21
N LYS A 624 -15.36 23.58 6.66
CA LYS A 624 -14.66 23.98 5.43
C LYS A 624 -13.17 24.26 5.66
N ALA A 625 -12.82 24.89 6.78
CA ALA A 625 -11.42 25.09 7.16
C ALA A 625 -10.70 23.77 7.48
N ASP A 626 -11.38 22.85 8.16
CA ASP A 626 -10.85 21.51 8.45
C ASP A 626 -10.69 20.67 7.17
N ALA A 627 -11.62 20.79 6.22
CA ALA A 627 -11.51 20.14 4.92
C ALA A 627 -10.36 20.71 4.07
N GLU A 628 -10.15 22.03 4.08
CA GLU A 628 -9.04 22.68 3.37
C GLU A 628 -7.68 22.34 4.00
N ASP A 629 -7.58 22.21 5.33
CA ASP A 629 -6.35 21.79 6.04
C ASP A 629 -6.03 20.30 5.82
N VAL A 630 -7.05 19.43 5.76
CA VAL A 630 -6.86 18.00 5.42
C VAL A 630 -6.42 17.83 3.96
N VAL A 631 -6.98 18.60 3.03
CA VAL A 631 -6.57 18.58 1.61
C VAL A 631 -5.15 19.15 1.44
N ALA A 632 -4.79 20.21 2.17
CA ALA A 632 -3.44 20.77 2.16
C ALA A 632 -2.39 19.80 2.74
N LYS A 633 -2.71 19.12 3.85
CA LYS A 633 -1.85 18.08 4.44
C LYS A 633 -1.71 16.87 3.53
N ALA A 634 -2.79 16.42 2.88
CA ALA A 634 -2.74 15.32 1.92
C ALA A 634 -1.89 15.66 0.69
N HIS A 635 -1.98 16.88 0.17
CA HIS A 635 -1.11 17.34 -0.92
C HIS A 635 0.37 17.45 -0.50
N ALA A 636 0.65 17.94 0.71
CA ALA A 636 2.01 18.02 1.23
C ALA A 636 2.63 16.64 1.49
N GLU A 637 1.84 15.69 1.99
CA GLU A 637 2.25 14.30 2.19
C GLU A 637 2.51 13.61 0.82
N ALA A 638 1.63 13.83 -0.16
CA ALA A 638 1.78 13.30 -1.51
C ALA A 638 3.05 13.81 -2.20
N GLU A 639 3.36 15.11 -2.10
CA GLU A 639 4.61 15.68 -2.63
C GLU A 639 5.86 15.15 -1.90
N ARG A 640 5.80 14.93 -0.58
CA ARG A 640 6.90 14.30 0.17
C ARG A 640 7.14 12.84 -0.21
N VAL A 641 6.07 12.08 -0.44
CA VAL A 641 6.16 10.69 -0.92
C VAL A 641 6.73 10.66 -2.34
N LYS A 642 6.36 11.64 -3.18
CA LYS A 642 6.91 11.80 -4.53
C LYS A 642 8.40 12.14 -4.52
N GLU A 643 8.83 13.10 -3.70
CA GLU A 643 10.26 13.41 -3.52
C GLU A 643 11.05 12.24 -2.90
N ALA A 644 10.46 11.51 -1.95
CA ALA A 644 11.09 10.34 -1.34
C ALA A 644 11.22 9.18 -2.34
N ALA A 645 10.22 8.99 -3.21
CA ALA A 645 10.27 8.03 -4.31
C ALA A 645 11.29 8.42 -5.37
N GLU A 646 11.41 9.71 -5.72
CA GLU A 646 12.45 10.20 -6.64
C GLU A 646 13.86 10.04 -6.06
N LYS A 647 14.05 10.31 -4.76
CA LYS A 647 15.33 10.12 -4.06
C LYS A 647 15.69 8.63 -3.91
N ALA A 648 14.73 7.76 -3.62
CA ALA A 648 14.94 6.31 -3.56
C ALA A 648 15.23 5.71 -4.95
N GLY A 649 14.53 6.19 -5.99
CA GLY A 649 14.78 5.84 -7.39
C GLY A 649 16.19 6.22 -7.84
N ALA A 650 16.64 7.44 -7.52
CA ALA A 650 17.99 7.91 -7.87
C ALA A 650 19.12 7.06 -7.24
N VAL A 651 18.92 6.53 -6.03
CA VAL A 651 19.92 5.69 -5.34
C VAL A 651 19.99 4.29 -5.96
N ILE A 652 18.84 3.68 -6.29
CA ILE A 652 18.78 2.36 -6.93
C ILE A 652 19.34 2.44 -8.37
N GLU A 653 19.02 3.50 -9.09
CA GLU A 653 19.49 3.72 -10.47
C GLU A 653 20.98 4.08 -10.57
N SER A 654 21.55 4.81 -9.59
CA SER A 654 22.99 5.08 -9.56
C SER A 654 23.84 3.80 -9.44
N LYS A 655 23.30 2.78 -8.75
CA LYS A 655 23.93 1.48 -8.58
C LYS A 655 23.80 0.60 -9.83
N ALA A 656 22.67 0.69 -10.53
CA ALA A 656 22.46 0.03 -11.83
C ALA A 656 23.35 0.65 -12.92
N ALA A 657 23.47 1.98 -12.98
CA ALA A 657 24.33 2.72 -13.90
C ALA A 657 25.82 2.37 -13.71
N ALA A 658 26.29 2.26 -12.46
CA ALA A 658 27.66 1.84 -12.15
C ALA A 658 27.95 0.38 -12.56
N THR A 659 26.91 -0.47 -12.63
CA THR A 659 27.02 -1.86 -13.06
C THR A 659 27.04 -1.96 -14.59
N ALA A 660 26.23 -1.16 -15.29
CA ALA A 660 26.21 -1.06 -16.76
C ALA A 660 27.53 -0.50 -17.34
N ALA A 661 28.14 0.49 -16.67
CA ALA A 661 29.44 1.05 -17.10
C ALA A 661 30.59 0.02 -17.09
N LYS A 662 30.48 -1.05 -16.30
CA LYS A 662 31.47 -2.14 -16.24
C LYS A 662 31.36 -3.14 -17.39
N ALA A 663 30.25 -3.14 -18.12
CA ALA A 663 29.95 -4.06 -19.23
C ALA A 663 29.97 -3.37 -20.61
N ALA A 664 30.48 -2.14 -20.70
CA ALA A 664 30.55 -1.39 -21.94
C ALA A 664 31.60 -1.98 -22.92
N PRO A 665 31.34 -2.02 -24.24
CA PRO A 665 32.30 -2.51 -25.23
C PRO A 665 33.57 -1.65 -25.28
N THR A 666 34.76 -2.26 -25.39
CA THR A 666 36.05 -1.54 -25.51
C THR A 666 36.43 -1.16 -26.94
N ASP A 667 35.78 -1.74 -27.95
CA ASP A 667 36.07 -1.48 -29.37
C ASP A 667 35.32 -0.27 -29.93
N SER A 668 35.91 0.40 -30.92
CA SER A 668 35.39 1.62 -31.58
C SER A 668 34.23 1.37 -32.56
N ASN A 669 33.60 0.19 -32.55
CA ASN A 669 32.56 -0.16 -33.51
C ASN A 669 31.19 0.39 -33.08
N VAL A 670 30.73 1.43 -33.79
CA VAL A 670 29.47 2.14 -33.52
C VAL A 670 28.25 1.20 -33.47
N LYS A 671 28.21 0.14 -34.29
CA LYS A 671 27.10 -0.82 -34.28
C LYS A 671 27.06 -1.68 -33.01
N GLN A 672 28.22 -2.00 -32.42
CA GLN A 672 28.27 -2.75 -31.16
C GLN A 672 27.80 -1.88 -30.00
N TRP A 673 28.17 -0.60 -30.01
CA TRP A 673 27.64 0.39 -29.07
C TRP A 673 26.13 0.57 -29.20
N ALA A 674 25.60 0.56 -30.44
CA ALA A 674 24.16 0.69 -30.69
C ALA A 674 23.39 -0.52 -30.17
N LYS A 675 23.91 -1.74 -30.40
CA LYS A 675 23.35 -2.99 -29.87
C LYS A 675 23.40 -3.04 -28.34
N TRP A 676 24.53 -2.64 -27.74
CA TRP A 676 24.68 -2.56 -26.29
C TRP A 676 23.66 -1.58 -25.68
N MET A 677 23.53 -0.38 -26.27
CA MET A 677 22.58 0.63 -25.79
C MET A 677 21.14 0.13 -25.89
N ALA A 678 20.76 -0.53 -26.99
CA ALA A 678 19.45 -1.15 -27.14
C ALA A 678 19.18 -2.21 -26.06
N ASP A 679 20.17 -3.03 -25.73
CA ASP A 679 20.06 -4.06 -24.70
C ASP A 679 19.89 -3.49 -23.29
N GLN A 680 20.64 -2.43 -22.98
CA GLN A 680 20.53 -1.75 -21.70
C GLN A 680 19.20 -0.98 -21.55
N LEU A 681 18.75 -0.28 -22.60
CA LEU A 681 17.48 0.45 -22.58
C LEU A 681 16.28 -0.49 -22.42
N HIS A 682 16.31 -1.68 -23.02
CA HIS A 682 15.24 -2.66 -22.87
C HIS A 682 15.07 -3.15 -21.42
N GLN A 683 16.15 -3.19 -20.65
CA GLN A 683 16.15 -3.62 -19.26
C GLN A 683 15.64 -2.53 -18.30
N VAL A 684 15.47 -1.29 -18.76
CA VAL A 684 14.94 -0.19 -17.95
C VAL A 684 13.42 -0.34 -17.80
N PRO A 685 12.88 -0.38 -16.56
CA PRO A 685 11.44 -0.37 -16.32
C PRO A 685 10.78 0.86 -16.98
N ASP A 686 9.59 0.69 -17.53
CA ASP A 686 8.78 1.76 -18.15
C ASP A 686 9.44 2.51 -19.33
N ILE A 687 10.50 1.98 -19.93
CA ILE A 687 11.17 2.61 -21.08
C ILE A 687 10.23 2.82 -22.28
N LYS A 688 9.19 1.99 -22.41
CA LYS A 688 8.16 2.09 -23.46
C LYS A 688 7.40 3.41 -23.44
N ALA A 689 7.25 4.05 -22.26
CA ALA A 689 6.62 5.38 -22.16
C ALA A 689 7.46 6.48 -22.85
N PHE A 690 8.76 6.25 -23.01
CA PHE A 690 9.71 7.16 -23.65
C PHE A 690 10.11 6.71 -25.07
N GLY A 691 9.44 5.71 -25.63
CA GLY A 691 9.79 5.08 -26.91
C GLY A 691 9.92 6.05 -28.10
N ALA A 692 9.06 7.08 -28.14
CA ALA A 692 9.07 8.11 -29.17
C ALA A 692 10.19 9.17 -29.03
N LEU A 693 10.94 9.15 -27.93
CA LEU A 693 12.02 10.11 -27.67
C LEU A 693 13.24 9.78 -28.53
N ARG A 694 13.90 10.82 -29.08
CA ARG A 694 15.16 10.63 -29.81
C ARG A 694 16.31 10.42 -28.84
N LEU A 695 17.31 9.64 -29.24
CA LEU A 695 18.49 9.35 -28.43
C LEU A 695 19.23 10.60 -27.93
N ARG A 696 19.33 11.65 -28.76
CA ARG A 696 19.91 12.94 -28.35
C ARG A 696 19.16 13.66 -27.22
N ASP A 697 17.86 13.43 -27.12
CA ASP A 697 16.98 14.13 -26.18
C ASP A 697 16.84 13.37 -24.85
N LEU A 698 17.43 12.17 -24.74
CA LEU A 698 17.44 11.40 -23.50
C LEU A 698 18.05 12.18 -22.33
N GLU A 699 19.12 12.93 -22.59
CA GLU A 699 19.83 13.71 -21.56
C GLU A 699 18.92 14.73 -20.87
N ALA A 700 17.99 15.32 -21.63
CA ALA A 700 17.07 16.34 -21.13
C ALA A 700 15.74 15.76 -20.63
N LYS A 701 15.20 14.74 -21.32
CA LYS A 701 13.80 14.29 -21.15
C LYS A 701 13.64 12.81 -20.79
N GLY A 702 14.71 12.03 -20.78
CA GLY A 702 14.66 10.61 -20.44
C GLY A 702 14.65 10.36 -18.92
N PRO A 703 14.33 9.12 -18.47
CA PRO A 703 14.49 8.71 -17.08
C PRO A 703 15.98 8.70 -16.66
N VAL A 704 16.26 8.86 -15.37
CA VAL A 704 17.62 9.07 -14.85
C VAL A 704 18.55 7.88 -15.17
N ALA A 705 18.04 6.64 -15.08
CA ALA A 705 18.77 5.45 -15.54
C ALA A 705 19.22 5.56 -17.01
N ALA A 706 18.32 5.94 -17.91
CA ALA A 706 18.62 6.03 -19.34
C ALA A 706 19.56 7.20 -19.68
N ARG A 707 19.53 8.29 -18.91
CA ARG A 707 20.50 9.42 -19.02
C ARG A 707 21.93 8.97 -18.77
N SER A 708 22.14 8.14 -17.74
CA SER A 708 23.47 7.65 -17.37
C SER A 708 24.07 6.70 -18.43
N MET A 709 23.21 5.85 -19.01
CA MET A 709 23.59 4.96 -20.12
C MET A 709 23.93 5.79 -21.37
N TRP A 710 23.12 6.80 -21.68
CA TRP A 710 23.37 7.71 -22.78
C TRP A 710 24.68 8.48 -22.59
N ALA A 711 24.97 8.99 -21.40
CA ALA A 711 26.23 9.69 -21.12
C ALA A 711 27.46 8.81 -21.41
N THR A 712 27.36 7.50 -21.16
CA THR A 712 28.43 6.54 -21.44
C THR A 712 28.61 6.30 -22.95
N ALA A 713 27.52 6.19 -23.70
CA ALA A 713 27.54 5.86 -25.14
C ALA A 713 27.51 7.08 -26.08
N LYS A 714 27.28 8.30 -25.57
CA LYS A 714 27.08 9.54 -26.34
C LYS A 714 28.24 9.83 -27.28
N ALA A 715 29.49 9.60 -26.84
CA ALA A 715 30.68 9.83 -27.64
C ALA A 715 30.72 8.94 -28.90
N ALA A 716 30.21 7.70 -28.81
CA ALA A 716 30.19 6.75 -29.91
C ALA A 716 28.93 6.87 -30.79
N LEU A 717 27.76 7.15 -30.21
CA LEU A 717 26.46 7.05 -30.89
C LEU A 717 25.86 8.38 -31.38
N SER A 718 26.35 9.53 -30.89
CA SER A 718 25.70 10.82 -31.17
C SER A 718 25.66 11.21 -32.65
N GLN A 719 26.68 10.83 -33.44
CA GLN A 719 26.76 11.21 -34.86
C GLN A 719 25.81 10.41 -35.75
N GLU A 720 25.75 9.08 -35.58
CA GLU A 720 25.03 8.19 -36.50
C GLU A 720 23.63 7.80 -35.98
N TYR A 721 23.48 7.60 -34.67
CA TYR A 721 22.24 7.12 -34.04
C TYR A 721 21.50 8.17 -33.20
N GLY A 722 22.05 9.37 -33.04
CA GLY A 722 21.46 10.41 -32.17
C GLY A 722 20.06 10.91 -32.60
N ASN A 723 19.64 10.68 -33.84
CA ASN A 723 18.30 11.04 -34.34
C ASN A 723 17.29 9.88 -34.31
N VAL A 724 17.73 8.66 -34.01
CA VAL A 724 16.88 7.47 -33.97
C VAL A 724 16.04 7.50 -32.69
N THR A 725 14.80 7.04 -32.76
CA THR A 725 13.94 6.92 -31.57
C THR A 725 14.36 5.70 -30.75
N ILE A 726 14.03 5.70 -29.46
CA ILE A 726 14.34 4.56 -28.58
C ILE A 726 13.68 3.28 -29.11
N ASP A 727 12.41 3.38 -29.53
CA ASP A 727 11.68 2.24 -30.09
C ASP A 727 12.31 1.72 -31.39
N ASP A 728 12.73 2.61 -32.29
CA ASP A 728 13.38 2.21 -33.54
C ASP A 728 14.73 1.54 -33.29
N LEU A 729 15.51 2.04 -32.31
CA LEU A 729 16.80 1.45 -31.95
C LEU A 729 16.62 0.05 -31.35
N ILE A 730 15.67 -0.11 -30.42
CA ILE A 730 15.36 -1.41 -29.80
C ILE A 730 14.83 -2.37 -30.87
N ALA A 731 13.92 -1.91 -31.74
CA ALA A 731 13.37 -2.73 -32.82
C ALA A 731 14.45 -3.19 -33.81
N GLN A 732 15.42 -2.32 -34.13
CA GLN A 732 16.49 -2.63 -35.08
C GLN A 732 17.47 -3.70 -34.57
N PHE A 733 17.74 -3.76 -33.26
CA PHE A 733 18.79 -4.63 -32.71
C PHE A 733 18.31 -5.80 -31.86
N GLN A 734 17.07 -5.77 -31.34
CA GLN A 734 16.50 -6.86 -30.56
C GLN A 734 15.42 -7.66 -31.28
N GLY A 735 14.99 -7.21 -32.48
CA GLY A 735 14.04 -7.93 -33.32
C GLY A 735 12.63 -7.95 -32.71
N ARG A 736 11.67 -7.33 -33.39
CA ARG A 736 10.25 -7.50 -33.07
C ARG A 736 9.89 -8.98 -33.23
N LYS A 737 9.64 -9.72 -32.15
CA LYS A 737 8.62 -10.78 -32.28
C LYS A 737 7.27 -10.07 -32.37
N PRO A 738 6.45 -10.41 -33.39
CA PRO A 738 5.14 -9.79 -33.59
C PRO A 738 4.24 -9.92 -32.37
#